data_AF-A0AAV2AS70-F1
#
_entry.id   AF-A0AAV2AS70-F1
#
_cell.length_a   1.000
_cell.length_b   1.000
_cell.length_c   1.000
_cell.angle_alpha   90.00
_cell.angle_beta   90.00
_cell.angle_gamma   90.00
#
_symmetry.space_group_name_H-M   'P 1'
#
loop_
_entity.id
_entity.type
_entity.pdbx_description
1 polymer ?
#
loop_
_entity_poly.entity_id
_entity_poly.type
_entity_poly.pdbx_seq_one_letter_code
_entity_poly.pdbx_strand_id
1 'polypeptide(L)'
;MNFPKRHDLACYDGKFDFEGSGFCPQQWEISVRQKYCIIWSVVLSYLKSTNFAIPGQFESRLKQLIGNEVDVELAKDAVKDFNPFFNIHKCFFSETLQDICKIFRKLLEKKRETKERKASQDLPIISSMLHIKILIVDLNEKKLHVVEPEDNSSLNLDRITLIFKEHATEINGKPTSLKRFNFGLDNDLCCKLRKKALEILLESSVIKIKADEEILPMLDRGEKYINFVITLLKKEVDRESSVSSLYESWYVAGKLSDAGFETDPRALDSDGFSAFYYALQSSDDSLVYILYRYAANNCYETASTFRDPNPSIISNFSKLKEILSSDCARSRNFEEFGDRAEATRVTFQDLQTFNEFLTQVSQGIDGIRDKPEKSPLEVAIKQRERILLILEKYDAFYSVGQIDSQPISEEELIENYTKHKTYYNNLDFTVALLFFDNIFLLKGVLKSPREGLYSELESSFLLSAITNKYFTGDNTRNGMKLKDLGFDSDSNHFSIIPLLERLNLREKVRSFCSILKEKWELDEEKDTVRCIPQKEIDGMLSNYLTLKDEFLISRLDHYMKTALETAPEGLKQIFVIERSLQVIGESINIEEANPSSIRHLLRKCFPDETLEVLKKTRNTLSHLKSFQFPLKFDIEVDTNLFTIIQSEIRNIKKVFEKVFDIQRIRLIEFLINRGLESVQRFQEDAGIDMHTLVLSMKNFGVTFRQKRSELEGFLDQTGTDGNCVIVPGITKFWRKLMGFASRAQEDKIRGEVPSKVKSRVAAVQELEQDLDRGIVVDVDRFDNLFLKKKDIGKIKKEYTKYLKEEFAAETGELSKRKEESEARSHRSSKTESEVGPGHQSKRAGLLHKIKNSSNPLNTLDSIFEKNKVSESQLKLLHEEIPFSVESKKILDAIIEISKGPCGDNLANLLNRIEHLYRISVDEQFDIRFLWERVKSPKAKQYLVYKIVQRYFREPSFQAALETLLFDCVGILKNNEDFRYFWLKDSYLFNGIDVRNVLAHGDPLVESIGDILDPKDLPSELVKKMLQLFEDRECIEALCNLWMRVKETKKAPDKDWYKARERVFRCCRWENYSKLLVEKPKDVTDAVLSFLKNVPEPKDKKGRNCNSESSGT
;
A
#
# COMPACT_ATOMS: atom_id res chain seq x y z
N MET A 1 -21.25 13.17 -15.43
CA MET A 1 -21.87 11.82 -15.33
C MET A 1 -22.12 11.52 -13.86
N ASN A 2 -23.37 11.56 -13.40
CA ASN A 2 -23.70 11.21 -12.02
C ASN A 2 -23.99 9.71 -11.95
N PHE A 3 -23.01 8.94 -11.45
CA PHE A 3 -23.30 7.60 -10.92
C PHE A 3 -24.23 7.73 -9.71
N PRO A 4 -25.06 6.70 -9.42
CA PRO A 4 -25.89 6.69 -8.21
C PRO A 4 -25.02 6.99 -6.97
N LYS A 5 -25.54 7.75 -6.01
CA LYS A 5 -24.99 7.78 -4.65
C LYS A 5 -25.18 6.37 -4.03
N ARG A 6 -24.52 6.10 -2.88
CA ARG A 6 -24.58 4.82 -2.17
C ARG A 6 -26.03 4.28 -2.13
N HIS A 7 -26.20 3.11 -2.74
CA HIS A 7 -27.32 2.15 -2.75
C HIS A 7 -28.71 2.64 -2.29
N ASP A 8 -29.57 3.02 -3.24
CA ASP A 8 -31.03 3.00 -3.07
C ASP A 8 -31.56 1.55 -3.26
N LEU A 9 -31.14 0.60 -2.44
CA LEU A 9 -31.84 -0.69 -2.32
C LEU A 9 -32.90 -0.54 -1.23
N ALA A 10 -34.09 -0.11 -1.62
CA ALA A 10 -35.20 0.05 -0.70
C ALA A 10 -36.15 -1.14 -0.84
N CYS A 11 -36.41 -1.84 0.26
CA CYS A 11 -37.57 -2.71 0.33
C CYS A 11 -38.81 -1.81 0.52
N TYR A 12 -39.85 -2.03 -0.29
CA TYR A 12 -41.12 -1.34 -0.11
C TYR A 12 -42.07 -2.22 0.72
N ASP A 13 -42.65 -1.61 1.76
CA ASP A 13 -43.57 -2.25 2.72
C ASP A 13 -44.93 -1.54 2.82
N GLY A 14 -45.02 -0.29 2.33
CA GLY A 14 -46.21 0.53 2.54
C GLY A 14 -47.51 -0.19 2.14
N LYS A 15 -48.51 -0.16 3.03
CA LYS A 15 -49.89 -0.55 2.68
C LYS A 15 -50.38 0.37 1.58
N PHE A 16 -50.50 -0.15 0.37
CA PHE A 16 -51.14 0.54 -0.75
C PHE A 16 -52.56 0.01 -0.90
N ASP A 17 -53.50 0.90 -1.18
CA ASP A 17 -54.91 0.55 -1.40
C ASP A 17 -55.14 -0.32 -2.66
N PHE A 18 -54.06 -0.71 -3.36
CA PHE A 18 -54.08 -1.39 -4.65
C PHE A 18 -53.66 -2.87 -4.61
N GLU A 19 -53.61 -3.54 -3.44
CA GLU A 19 -53.30 -4.99 -3.38
C GLU A 19 -54.24 -5.84 -4.26
N GLY A 20 -55.49 -5.39 -4.47
CA GLY A 20 -56.45 -6.03 -5.39
C GLY A 20 -56.15 -5.87 -6.89
N SER A 21 -55.20 -5.01 -7.27
CA SER A 21 -54.82 -4.76 -8.68
C SER A 21 -53.75 -5.72 -9.22
N GLY A 22 -53.30 -6.67 -8.37
CA GLY A 22 -52.28 -7.66 -8.72
C GLY A 22 -50.83 -7.16 -8.63
N PHE A 23 -50.61 -6.03 -7.94
CA PHE A 23 -49.30 -5.58 -7.47
C PHE A 23 -48.86 -6.43 -6.26
N CYS A 24 -47.62 -6.92 -6.27
CA CYS A 24 -47.03 -7.58 -5.11
C CYS A 24 -46.42 -6.49 -4.21
N PRO A 25 -46.98 -6.22 -3.01
CA PRO A 25 -46.47 -5.19 -2.10
C PRO A 25 -45.07 -5.50 -1.55
N GLN A 26 -44.49 -6.66 -1.86
CA GLN A 26 -43.21 -7.13 -1.36
C GLN A 26 -42.15 -7.13 -2.46
N GLN A 27 -41.80 -5.94 -2.96
CA GLN A 27 -40.76 -5.80 -3.99
C GLN A 27 -39.62 -4.90 -3.53
N TRP A 28 -38.41 -5.25 -3.96
CA TRP A 28 -37.20 -4.46 -3.77
C TRP A 28 -36.97 -3.53 -4.95
N GLU A 29 -36.65 -2.27 -4.65
CA GLU A 29 -36.18 -1.32 -5.64
C GLU A 29 -34.73 -1.57 -6.01
N ILE A 30 -34.50 -1.81 -7.31
CA ILE A 30 -33.14 -1.88 -7.82
C ILE A 30 -32.86 -0.67 -8.70
N SER A 31 -31.96 0.16 -8.21
CA SER A 31 -31.51 1.38 -8.86
C SER A 31 -30.84 1.12 -10.21
N VAL A 32 -31.24 1.83 -11.28
CA VAL A 32 -30.59 1.77 -12.61
C VAL A 32 -29.98 3.09 -13.07
N ARG A 33 -29.06 3.05 -14.04
CA ARG A 33 -28.40 4.24 -14.57
C ARG A 33 -29.43 5.28 -15.06
N GLN A 34 -29.27 6.54 -14.64
CA GLN A 34 -30.18 7.64 -15.01
C GLN A 34 -30.37 7.78 -16.53
N LYS A 35 -29.29 7.62 -17.30
CA LYS A 35 -29.34 7.65 -18.75
C LYS A 35 -30.05 6.38 -19.26
N TYR A 36 -31.20 6.55 -19.91
CA TYR A 36 -32.07 5.46 -20.39
C TYR A 36 -32.61 4.58 -19.25
N CYS A 37 -32.91 5.16 -18.09
CA CYS A 37 -33.41 4.43 -16.93
C CYS A 37 -34.63 3.55 -17.25
N ILE A 38 -35.60 4.02 -18.04
CA ILE A 38 -36.77 3.21 -18.47
C ILE A 38 -36.35 1.96 -19.23
N ILE A 39 -35.43 2.09 -20.19
CA ILE A 39 -34.93 0.97 -21.00
C ILE A 39 -34.27 -0.07 -20.10
N TRP A 40 -33.38 0.37 -19.21
CA TRP A 40 -32.71 -0.52 -18.28
C TRP A 40 -33.69 -1.22 -17.34
N SER A 41 -34.62 -0.47 -16.76
CA SER A 41 -35.61 -1.03 -15.82
C SER A 41 -36.53 -2.04 -16.50
N VAL A 42 -37.01 -1.76 -17.71
CA VAL A 42 -37.84 -2.70 -18.48
C VAL A 42 -37.05 -3.95 -18.84
N VAL A 43 -35.87 -3.82 -19.45
CA VAL A 43 -35.06 -4.97 -19.89
C VAL A 43 -34.70 -5.86 -18.71
N LEU A 44 -34.22 -5.27 -17.62
CA LEU A 44 -33.81 -6.04 -16.44
C LEU A 44 -35.02 -6.68 -15.76
N SER A 45 -36.13 -5.96 -15.56
CA SER A 45 -37.35 -6.53 -14.95
C SER A 45 -37.93 -7.65 -15.80
N TYR A 46 -37.98 -7.48 -17.14
CA TYR A 46 -38.57 -8.44 -18.05
C TYR A 46 -37.74 -9.72 -18.17
N LEU A 47 -36.41 -9.62 -18.27
CA LEU A 47 -35.54 -10.78 -18.34
C LEU A 47 -35.39 -11.48 -16.98
N LYS A 48 -35.32 -10.73 -15.87
CA LYS A 48 -35.17 -11.33 -14.52
C LYS A 48 -36.43 -11.98 -13.97
N SER A 49 -37.61 -11.56 -14.41
CA SER A 49 -38.88 -12.22 -14.05
C SER A 49 -39.09 -13.56 -14.78
N THR A 50 -38.16 -14.00 -15.62
CA THR A 50 -38.26 -15.29 -16.32
C THR A 50 -38.03 -16.45 -15.36
N ASN A 51 -38.88 -17.49 -15.44
CA ASN A 51 -38.61 -18.74 -14.76
C ASN A 51 -37.64 -19.60 -15.58
N PHE A 52 -36.35 -19.57 -15.22
CA PHE A 52 -35.31 -20.36 -15.89
C PHE A 52 -35.51 -21.88 -15.80
N ALA A 53 -36.45 -22.37 -14.97
CA ALA A 53 -36.81 -23.79 -14.91
C ALA A 53 -37.72 -24.22 -16.06
N ILE A 54 -38.38 -23.29 -16.76
CA ILE A 54 -39.24 -23.58 -17.91
C ILE A 54 -38.40 -23.48 -19.19
N PRO A 55 -38.14 -24.61 -19.90
CA PRO A 55 -37.33 -24.58 -21.11
C PRO A 55 -37.93 -23.68 -22.20
N GLY A 56 -37.11 -22.84 -22.85
CA GLY A 56 -37.54 -21.99 -23.96
C GLY A 56 -38.19 -20.65 -23.55
N GLN A 57 -38.53 -20.45 -22.27
CA GLN A 57 -39.20 -19.22 -21.84
C GLN A 57 -38.28 -18.00 -21.93
N PHE A 58 -37.03 -18.13 -21.50
CA PHE A 58 -36.04 -17.04 -21.58
C PHE A 58 -35.74 -16.67 -23.02
N GLU A 59 -35.58 -17.68 -23.86
CA GLU A 59 -35.33 -17.57 -25.29
C GLU A 59 -36.46 -16.81 -26.00
N SER A 60 -37.70 -17.15 -25.68
CA SER A 60 -38.88 -16.44 -26.19
C SER A 60 -38.91 -14.97 -25.77
N ARG A 61 -38.66 -14.68 -24.49
CA ARG A 61 -38.65 -13.31 -23.97
C ARG A 61 -37.50 -12.48 -24.56
N LEU A 62 -36.31 -13.04 -24.66
CA LEU A 62 -35.17 -12.40 -25.31
C LEU A 62 -35.48 -12.09 -26.78
N LYS A 63 -36.10 -13.04 -27.49
CA LYS A 63 -36.50 -12.86 -28.88
C LYS A 63 -37.55 -11.77 -29.07
N GLN A 64 -38.48 -11.60 -28.13
CA GLN A 64 -39.42 -10.46 -28.16
C GLN A 64 -38.73 -9.12 -27.89
N LEU A 65 -37.73 -9.10 -27.01
CA LEU A 65 -36.96 -7.89 -26.69
C LEU A 65 -36.08 -7.42 -27.86
N ILE A 66 -35.39 -8.33 -28.54
CA ILE A 66 -34.30 -7.97 -29.47
C ILE A 66 -34.22 -8.85 -30.73
N GLY A 67 -35.18 -9.75 -30.96
CA GLY A 67 -35.08 -10.74 -32.04
C GLY A 67 -33.94 -11.74 -31.80
N ASN A 68 -33.23 -12.13 -32.86
CA ASN A 68 -32.11 -13.06 -32.80
C ASN A 68 -30.74 -12.35 -32.82
N GLU A 69 -30.68 -11.08 -32.39
CA GLU A 69 -29.46 -10.26 -32.53
C GLU A 69 -28.37 -10.55 -31.49
N VAL A 70 -28.68 -11.25 -30.40
CA VAL A 70 -27.73 -11.62 -29.33
C VAL A 70 -27.84 -13.12 -29.05
N ASP A 71 -26.69 -13.76 -28.81
CA ASP A 71 -26.64 -15.16 -28.42
C ASP A 71 -27.41 -15.41 -27.11
N VAL A 72 -28.25 -16.44 -27.14
CA VAL A 72 -29.16 -16.79 -26.04
C VAL A 72 -28.40 -17.14 -24.77
N GLU A 73 -27.36 -17.96 -24.87
CA GLU A 73 -26.64 -18.47 -23.71
C GLU A 73 -25.78 -17.36 -23.10
N LEU A 74 -25.13 -16.52 -23.92
CA LEU A 74 -24.44 -15.33 -23.43
C LEU A 74 -25.38 -14.36 -22.69
N ALA A 75 -26.60 -14.17 -23.21
CA ALA A 75 -27.60 -13.32 -22.56
C ALA A 75 -28.10 -13.92 -21.24
N LYS A 76 -28.34 -15.24 -21.23
CA LYS A 76 -28.79 -16.00 -20.07
C LYS A 76 -27.75 -15.97 -18.96
N ASP A 77 -26.48 -16.18 -19.29
CA ASP A 77 -25.37 -16.08 -18.37
C ASP A 77 -25.25 -14.66 -17.83
N ALA A 78 -25.24 -13.65 -18.68
CA ALA A 78 -25.16 -12.25 -18.26
C ALA A 78 -26.31 -11.84 -17.31
N VAL A 79 -27.52 -12.34 -17.56
CA VAL A 79 -28.68 -12.11 -16.67
C VAL A 79 -28.52 -12.90 -15.38
N LYS A 80 -28.15 -14.19 -15.39
CA LYS A 80 -27.97 -15.00 -14.16
C LYS A 80 -26.86 -14.46 -13.26
N ASP A 81 -25.77 -14.00 -13.87
CA ASP A 81 -24.60 -13.44 -13.20
C ASP A 81 -24.81 -12.09 -12.53
N PHE A 82 -25.88 -11.38 -12.91
CA PHE A 82 -26.23 -10.11 -12.33
C PHE A 82 -26.94 -10.33 -10.98
N ASN A 83 -26.25 -9.96 -9.89
CA ASN A 83 -26.78 -9.93 -8.54
C ASN A 83 -26.73 -8.49 -8.01
N PRO A 84 -27.85 -7.77 -7.92
CA PRO A 84 -27.85 -6.38 -7.49
C PRO A 84 -27.39 -6.18 -6.03
N PHE A 85 -27.43 -7.22 -5.19
CA PHE A 85 -26.96 -7.16 -3.80
C PHE A 85 -25.45 -7.40 -3.66
N PHE A 86 -24.76 -7.83 -4.72
CA PHE A 86 -23.31 -8.05 -4.68
C PHE A 86 -22.58 -7.16 -5.69
N ASN A 87 -23.15 -7.03 -6.89
CA ASN A 87 -22.51 -6.43 -8.04
C ASN A 87 -23.49 -5.59 -8.88
N ILE A 88 -24.24 -4.68 -8.25
CA ILE A 88 -25.22 -3.82 -8.94
C ILE A 88 -24.67 -3.12 -10.19
N HIS A 89 -23.37 -2.82 -10.23
CA HIS A 89 -22.77 -2.18 -11.40
C HIS A 89 -22.45 -3.14 -12.55
N LYS A 90 -22.37 -4.47 -12.31
CA LYS A 90 -22.04 -5.48 -13.32
C LYS A 90 -22.99 -5.43 -14.52
N CYS A 91 -24.28 -5.14 -14.31
CA CYS A 91 -25.23 -4.98 -15.42
C CYS A 91 -24.86 -3.82 -16.35
N PHE A 92 -24.31 -2.72 -15.82
CA PHE A 92 -23.91 -1.57 -16.63
C PHE A 92 -22.61 -1.76 -17.37
N PHE A 93 -21.86 -2.80 -17.03
CA PHE A 93 -20.58 -3.09 -17.65
C PHE A 93 -20.65 -4.34 -18.53
N SER A 94 -21.66 -5.20 -18.40
CA SER A 94 -21.87 -6.36 -19.28
C SER A 94 -22.15 -5.89 -20.72
N GLU A 95 -21.28 -6.24 -21.67
CA GLU A 95 -21.46 -5.94 -23.10
C GLU A 95 -22.77 -6.53 -23.61
N THR A 96 -23.06 -7.78 -23.26
CA THR A 96 -24.30 -8.45 -23.64
C THR A 96 -25.54 -7.66 -23.18
N LEU A 97 -25.59 -7.24 -21.91
CA LEU A 97 -26.73 -6.46 -21.41
C LEU A 97 -26.79 -5.04 -22.00
N GLN A 98 -25.64 -4.42 -22.26
CA GLN A 98 -25.59 -3.13 -22.95
C GLN A 98 -26.11 -3.24 -24.39
N ASP A 99 -25.73 -4.29 -25.11
CA ASP A 99 -26.18 -4.55 -26.48
C ASP A 99 -27.66 -4.86 -26.52
N ILE A 100 -28.18 -5.70 -25.61
CA ILE A 100 -29.62 -5.93 -25.46
C ILE A 100 -30.35 -4.59 -25.27
N CYS A 101 -29.91 -3.74 -24.33
CA CYS A 101 -30.53 -2.44 -24.09
C CYS A 101 -30.43 -1.50 -25.31
N LYS A 102 -29.32 -1.53 -26.03
CA LYS A 102 -29.08 -0.70 -27.22
C LYS A 102 -29.95 -1.12 -28.40
N ILE A 103 -30.11 -2.43 -28.62
CA ILE A 103 -30.97 -3.00 -29.66
C ILE A 103 -32.43 -2.72 -29.34
N PHE A 104 -32.86 -3.01 -28.10
CA PHE A 104 -34.23 -2.73 -27.67
C PHE A 104 -34.57 -1.25 -27.81
N ARG A 105 -33.65 -0.35 -27.45
CA ARG A 105 -33.84 1.09 -27.67
C ARG A 105 -34.02 1.45 -29.15
N LYS A 106 -33.24 0.86 -30.06
CA LYS A 106 -33.39 1.10 -31.51
C LYS A 106 -34.75 0.61 -32.03
N LEU A 107 -35.22 -0.53 -31.53
CA LEU A 107 -36.54 -1.08 -31.90
C LEU A 107 -37.67 -0.17 -31.41
N LEU A 108 -37.56 0.32 -30.18
CA LEU A 108 -38.49 1.30 -29.63
C LEU A 108 -38.48 2.60 -30.44
N GLU A 109 -37.29 3.12 -30.79
CA GLU A 109 -37.16 4.34 -31.61
C GLU A 109 -37.78 4.19 -33.01
N LYS A 110 -37.75 2.99 -33.62
CA LYS A 110 -38.40 2.70 -34.91
C LYS A 110 -39.93 2.69 -34.83
N LYS A 111 -40.49 2.38 -33.67
CA LYS A 111 -41.94 2.30 -33.43
C LYS A 111 -42.55 3.63 -33.01
N ARG A 112 -41.74 4.65 -32.73
CA ARG A 112 -42.24 5.99 -32.41
C ARG A 112 -42.68 6.73 -33.67
N GLU A 113 -43.88 7.29 -33.61
CA GLU A 113 -44.41 8.18 -34.63
C GLU A 113 -43.82 9.61 -34.52
N THR A 114 -43.41 10.02 -33.31
CA THR A 114 -42.85 11.35 -33.03
C THR A 114 -41.41 11.32 -32.52
N LYS A 115 -40.59 12.30 -32.91
CA LYS A 115 -39.18 12.43 -32.49
C LYS A 115 -39.00 12.91 -31.04
N GLU A 116 -40.03 13.42 -30.38
CA GLU A 116 -39.94 13.87 -28.99
C GLU A 116 -39.78 12.68 -28.02
N ARG A 117 -38.94 12.84 -26.99
CA ARG A 117 -38.66 11.81 -25.99
C ARG A 117 -39.43 12.09 -24.70
N LYS A 118 -40.67 11.62 -24.59
CA LYS A 118 -41.40 11.61 -23.32
C LYS A 118 -41.59 10.18 -22.82
N ALA A 119 -41.17 9.95 -21.57
CA ALA A 119 -41.31 8.66 -20.88
C ALA A 119 -42.73 8.07 -20.94
N SER A 120 -43.73 8.94 -20.81
CA SER A 120 -45.15 8.60 -20.86
C SER A 120 -45.61 8.05 -22.21
N GLN A 121 -44.89 8.34 -23.29
CA GLN A 121 -45.20 7.83 -24.64
C GLN A 121 -44.52 6.48 -24.91
N ASP A 122 -43.43 6.17 -24.22
CA ASP A 122 -42.67 4.94 -24.43
C ASP A 122 -43.32 3.72 -23.80
N LEU A 123 -43.90 3.88 -22.61
CA LEU A 123 -44.41 2.76 -21.82
C LEU A 123 -45.58 2.01 -22.50
N PRO A 124 -46.59 2.67 -23.11
CA PRO A 124 -47.64 1.98 -23.86
C PRO A 124 -47.08 1.21 -25.06
N ILE A 125 -46.14 1.82 -25.80
CA ILE A 125 -45.47 1.16 -26.94
C ILE A 125 -44.72 -0.08 -26.46
N ILE A 126 -43.97 0.02 -25.36
CA ILE A 126 -43.23 -1.11 -24.76
C ILE A 126 -44.19 -2.22 -24.33
N SER A 127 -45.30 -1.87 -23.66
CA SER A 127 -46.32 -2.81 -23.19
C SER A 127 -46.92 -3.61 -24.35
N SER A 128 -47.28 -2.94 -25.45
CA SER A 128 -47.76 -3.57 -26.68
C SER A 128 -46.67 -4.39 -27.39
N MET A 129 -45.43 -3.89 -27.46
CA MET A 129 -44.31 -4.58 -28.12
C MET A 129 -43.93 -5.89 -27.45
N LEU A 130 -43.91 -5.91 -26.11
CA LEU A 130 -43.52 -7.08 -25.33
C LEU A 130 -44.72 -7.94 -24.93
N HIS A 131 -45.94 -7.47 -25.20
CA HIS A 131 -47.19 -8.10 -24.77
C HIS A 131 -47.21 -8.37 -23.25
N ILE A 132 -46.91 -7.32 -22.48
CA ILE A 132 -46.83 -7.37 -21.01
C ILE A 132 -47.61 -6.24 -20.36
N LYS A 133 -48.04 -6.47 -19.13
CA LYS A 133 -48.56 -5.43 -18.24
C LYS A 133 -47.41 -4.78 -17.48
N ILE A 134 -47.30 -3.45 -17.54
CA ILE A 134 -46.30 -2.68 -16.80
C ILE A 134 -46.97 -2.00 -15.62
N LEU A 135 -46.59 -2.40 -14.41
CA LEU A 135 -47.01 -1.77 -13.16
C LEU A 135 -46.00 -0.68 -12.81
N ILE A 136 -46.43 0.57 -12.68
CA ILE A 136 -45.58 1.70 -12.33
C ILE A 136 -46.01 2.21 -10.96
N VAL A 137 -45.13 2.00 -9.97
CA VAL A 137 -45.35 2.47 -8.61
C VAL A 137 -44.75 3.86 -8.48
N ASP A 138 -45.59 4.89 -8.38
CA ASP A 138 -45.16 6.23 -8.00
C ASP A 138 -45.10 6.33 -6.48
N LEU A 139 -43.88 6.37 -5.95
CA LEU A 139 -43.65 6.41 -4.50
C LEU A 139 -43.99 7.75 -3.87
N ASN A 140 -43.91 8.83 -4.65
CA ASN A 140 -44.17 10.19 -4.17
C ASN A 140 -45.68 10.40 -4.04
N GLU A 141 -46.43 10.02 -5.07
CA GLU A 141 -47.90 10.15 -5.08
C GLU A 141 -48.59 8.98 -4.37
N LYS A 142 -47.84 7.93 -4.03
CA LYS A 142 -48.35 6.64 -3.56
C LYS A 142 -49.43 6.07 -4.48
N LYS A 143 -49.21 6.13 -5.80
CA LYS A 143 -50.17 5.66 -6.83
C LYS A 143 -49.59 4.53 -7.65
N LEU A 144 -50.46 3.62 -8.05
CA LEU A 144 -50.15 2.60 -9.05
C LEU A 144 -50.72 3.00 -10.40
N HIS A 145 -49.84 3.17 -11.39
CA HIS A 145 -50.25 3.30 -12.77
C HIS A 145 -50.07 1.97 -13.49
N VAL A 146 -51.09 1.57 -14.22
CA VAL A 146 -51.11 0.33 -14.96
C VAL A 146 -51.09 0.64 -16.44
N VAL A 147 -50.11 0.11 -17.15
CA VAL A 147 -50.02 0.19 -18.61
C VAL A 147 -50.23 -1.20 -19.18
N GLU A 148 -51.23 -1.32 -20.04
CA GLU A 148 -51.64 -2.56 -20.70
C GLU A 148 -51.54 -2.42 -22.23
N PRO A 149 -51.32 -3.54 -22.96
CA PRO A 149 -51.33 -3.53 -24.41
C PRO A 149 -52.74 -3.25 -24.92
N GLU A 150 -52.86 -2.56 -26.07
CA GLU A 150 -54.16 -2.15 -26.64
C GLU A 150 -55.07 -3.35 -27.04
N ASP A 151 -54.48 -4.52 -27.26
CA ASP A 151 -55.21 -5.76 -27.57
C ASP A 151 -55.71 -6.45 -26.28
N ASN A 152 -56.89 -6.04 -25.80
CA ASN A 152 -57.58 -6.49 -24.58
C ASN A 152 -57.96 -8.00 -24.49
N SER A 153 -57.35 -8.89 -25.27
CA SER A 153 -57.87 -10.25 -25.50
C SER A 153 -57.29 -11.37 -24.62
N SER A 154 -56.38 -11.11 -23.68
CA SER A 154 -55.83 -12.19 -22.81
C SER A 154 -55.85 -11.87 -21.31
N LEU A 155 -56.45 -12.76 -20.52
CA LEU A 155 -56.59 -12.65 -19.06
C LEU A 155 -55.28 -12.98 -18.29
N ASN A 156 -54.19 -13.38 -18.97
CA ASN A 156 -52.94 -13.87 -18.36
C ASN A 156 -51.69 -13.27 -19.00
N LEU A 157 -51.61 -11.93 -19.07
CA LEU A 157 -50.38 -11.25 -19.48
C LEU A 157 -49.29 -11.33 -18.40
N ASP A 158 -48.06 -11.54 -18.84
CA ASP A 158 -46.86 -11.38 -18.02
C ASP A 158 -46.78 -9.95 -17.46
N ARG A 159 -46.24 -9.81 -16.24
CA ARG A 159 -46.21 -8.53 -15.53
C ARG A 159 -44.80 -8.15 -15.13
N ILE A 160 -44.46 -6.87 -15.28
CA ILE A 160 -43.24 -6.28 -14.72
C ILE A 160 -43.57 -5.08 -13.84
N THR A 161 -42.73 -4.82 -12.84
CA THR A 161 -42.88 -3.63 -11.99
C THR A 161 -41.73 -2.66 -12.22
N LEU A 162 -42.10 -1.41 -12.49
CA LEU A 162 -41.21 -0.26 -12.50
C LEU A 162 -41.54 0.62 -11.28
N ILE A 163 -40.51 1.20 -10.70
CA ILE A 163 -40.62 2.09 -9.56
C ILE A 163 -40.23 3.49 -10.03
N PHE A 164 -41.13 4.44 -9.90
CA PHE A 164 -40.94 5.82 -10.30
C PHE A 164 -40.60 6.69 -9.09
N LYS A 165 -39.53 7.47 -9.21
CA LYS A 165 -39.06 8.39 -8.18
C LYS A 165 -38.59 9.70 -8.80
N GLU A 166 -39.04 10.81 -8.23
CA GLU A 166 -38.54 12.14 -8.56
C GLU A 166 -37.54 12.58 -7.49
N HIS A 167 -36.29 12.83 -7.91
CA HIS A 167 -35.23 13.27 -7.03
C HIS A 167 -34.99 14.77 -7.19
N ALA A 168 -35.06 15.53 -6.10
CA ALA A 168 -34.53 16.88 -6.07
C ALA A 168 -32.99 16.81 -6.04
N THR A 169 -32.33 17.47 -6.98
CA THR A 169 -30.87 17.61 -6.99
C THR A 169 -30.49 19.05 -7.26
N GLU A 170 -29.49 19.57 -6.57
CA GLU A 170 -28.91 20.86 -6.93
C GLU A 170 -27.85 20.67 -8.01
N ILE A 171 -28.07 21.31 -9.16
CA ILE A 171 -27.07 21.42 -10.22
C ILE A 171 -26.80 22.92 -10.37
N ASN A 172 -25.56 23.34 -10.10
CA ASN A 172 -25.14 24.76 -10.11
C ASN A 172 -25.96 25.65 -9.15
N GLY A 173 -26.33 25.14 -7.98
CA GLY A 173 -27.12 25.90 -6.98
C GLY A 173 -28.59 26.12 -7.36
N LYS A 174 -29.08 25.48 -8.43
CA LYS A 174 -30.50 25.46 -8.79
C LYS A 174 -31.12 24.09 -8.50
N PRO A 175 -32.24 24.02 -7.76
CA PRO A 175 -32.97 22.78 -7.57
C PRO A 175 -33.54 22.30 -8.91
N THR A 176 -33.08 21.14 -9.35
CA THR A 176 -33.52 20.46 -10.57
C THR A 176 -34.13 19.12 -10.17
N SER A 177 -35.37 18.87 -10.58
CA SER A 177 -36.01 17.57 -10.35
C SER A 177 -35.61 16.58 -11.45
N LEU A 178 -35.11 15.42 -11.05
CA LEU A 178 -34.74 14.33 -11.93
C LEU A 178 -35.73 13.18 -11.74
N LYS A 179 -36.53 12.95 -12.78
CA LYS A 179 -37.44 11.80 -12.86
C LYS A 179 -36.66 10.54 -13.22
N ARG A 180 -36.77 9.48 -12.41
CA ARG A 180 -36.05 8.21 -12.57
C ARG A 180 -37.01 7.04 -12.47
N PHE A 181 -36.80 6.05 -13.34
CA PHE A 181 -37.45 4.75 -13.25
C PHE A 181 -36.43 3.71 -12.81
N ASN A 182 -36.75 2.96 -11.78
CA ASN A 182 -36.03 1.79 -11.28
C ASN A 182 -36.89 0.54 -11.53
N PHE A 183 -36.35 -0.65 -11.31
CA PHE A 183 -37.15 -1.88 -11.45
C PHE A 183 -37.37 -2.57 -10.11
N GLY A 184 -38.54 -3.17 -9.97
CA GLY A 184 -38.89 -4.02 -8.85
C GLY A 184 -38.34 -5.44 -9.05
N LEU A 185 -37.78 -6.01 -8.00
CA LEU A 185 -37.53 -7.45 -7.90
C LEU A 185 -38.40 -8.08 -6.81
N ASP A 186 -38.87 -9.29 -7.10
CA ASP A 186 -39.66 -10.09 -6.16
C ASP A 186 -38.84 -10.49 -4.92
N ASN A 187 -39.48 -10.49 -3.75
CA ASN A 187 -38.81 -10.76 -2.48
C ASN A 187 -38.15 -12.14 -2.42
N ASP A 188 -38.76 -13.19 -2.99
CA ASP A 188 -38.19 -14.54 -2.94
C ASP A 188 -36.89 -14.61 -3.73
N LEU A 189 -36.88 -13.98 -4.91
CA LEU A 189 -35.66 -13.86 -5.71
C LEU A 189 -34.61 -12.99 -5.00
N CYS A 190 -35.03 -11.90 -4.36
CA CYS A 190 -34.13 -11.05 -3.59
C CYS A 190 -33.50 -11.79 -2.41
N CYS A 191 -34.24 -12.60 -1.66
CA CYS A 191 -33.69 -13.39 -0.56
C CYS A 191 -32.64 -14.39 -1.07
N LYS A 192 -32.89 -15.08 -2.18
CA LYS A 192 -31.90 -15.96 -2.83
C LYS A 192 -30.63 -15.21 -3.26
N LEU A 193 -30.79 -14.02 -3.83
CA LEU A 193 -29.67 -13.20 -4.29
C LEU A 193 -28.88 -12.58 -3.13
N ARG A 194 -29.56 -12.17 -2.04
CA ARG A 194 -28.94 -11.70 -0.78
C ARG A 194 -28.17 -12.83 -0.10
N LYS A 195 -28.71 -14.04 -0.05
CA LYS A 195 -28.02 -15.24 0.45
C LYS A 195 -26.71 -15.49 -0.30
N LYS A 196 -26.78 -15.52 -1.64
CA LYS A 196 -25.57 -15.65 -2.47
C LYS A 196 -24.58 -14.50 -2.27
N ALA A 197 -25.06 -13.26 -2.09
CA ALA A 197 -24.20 -12.13 -1.80
C ALA A 197 -23.50 -12.28 -0.44
N LEU A 198 -24.22 -12.71 0.60
CA LEU A 198 -23.70 -12.95 1.93
C LEU A 198 -22.61 -14.04 1.93
N GLU A 199 -22.89 -15.19 1.30
CA GLU A 199 -21.94 -16.30 1.18
C GLU A 199 -20.61 -15.87 0.53
N ILE A 200 -20.67 -15.03 -0.51
CA ILE A 200 -19.48 -14.50 -1.19
C ILE A 200 -18.78 -13.45 -0.32
N LEU A 201 -19.53 -12.53 0.29
CA LEU A 201 -18.95 -11.45 1.10
C LEU A 201 -18.23 -11.96 2.34
N LEU A 202 -18.68 -13.09 2.89
CA LEU A 202 -18.13 -13.69 4.09
C LEU A 202 -17.26 -14.93 3.81
N GLU A 203 -16.97 -15.28 2.55
CA GLU A 203 -16.31 -16.54 2.18
C GLU A 203 -15.02 -16.82 2.97
N SER A 204 -14.21 -15.79 3.20
CA SER A 204 -12.95 -15.85 3.96
C SER A 204 -13.04 -15.22 5.36
N SER A 205 -14.23 -14.88 5.83
CA SER A 205 -14.44 -14.21 7.11
C SER A 205 -14.67 -15.22 8.23
N VAL A 206 -14.07 -14.95 9.40
CA VAL A 206 -14.33 -15.72 10.64
C VAL A 206 -15.80 -15.63 11.06
N ILE A 207 -16.52 -14.60 10.60
CA ILE A 207 -17.94 -14.36 10.92
C ILE A 207 -18.86 -15.31 10.13
N LYS A 208 -18.38 -15.94 9.06
CA LYS A 208 -19.21 -16.74 8.16
C LYS A 208 -20.05 -17.77 8.90
N ILE A 209 -19.44 -18.53 9.80
CA ILE A 209 -20.11 -19.57 10.58
C ILE A 209 -21.31 -18.99 11.34
N LYS A 210 -21.14 -17.86 12.02
CA LYS A 210 -22.23 -17.22 12.77
C LYS A 210 -23.29 -16.60 11.88
N ALA A 211 -22.89 -16.01 10.76
CA ALA A 211 -23.84 -15.51 9.77
C ALA A 211 -24.67 -16.66 9.18
N ASP A 212 -24.06 -17.83 8.98
CA ASP A 212 -24.75 -19.02 8.51
C ASP A 212 -25.75 -19.57 9.55
N GLU A 213 -25.43 -19.46 10.84
CA GLU A 213 -26.31 -19.89 11.93
C GLU A 213 -27.46 -18.90 12.21
N GLU A 214 -27.21 -17.59 12.12
CA GLU A 214 -28.16 -16.58 12.62
C GLU A 214 -28.84 -15.79 11.49
N ILE A 215 -28.12 -15.45 10.42
CA ILE A 215 -28.61 -14.58 9.35
C ILE A 215 -29.26 -15.40 8.23
N LEU A 216 -28.69 -16.55 7.86
CA LEU A 216 -29.27 -17.39 6.81
C LEU A 216 -30.69 -17.88 7.13
N PRO A 217 -31.01 -18.32 8.36
CA PRO A 217 -32.38 -18.71 8.68
C PRO A 217 -33.38 -17.54 8.56
N MET A 218 -32.98 -16.31 8.85
CA MET A 218 -33.81 -15.11 8.66
C MET A 218 -34.08 -14.88 7.17
N LEU A 219 -33.07 -15.02 6.31
CA LEU A 219 -33.23 -14.95 4.85
C LEU A 219 -34.12 -16.08 4.31
N ASP A 220 -33.98 -17.30 4.84
CA ASP A 220 -34.80 -18.44 4.44
C ASP A 220 -36.27 -18.29 4.87
N ARG A 221 -36.54 -17.53 5.95
CA ARG A 221 -37.88 -17.07 6.35
C ARG A 221 -38.42 -15.89 5.54
N GLY A 222 -37.61 -15.32 4.64
CA GLY A 222 -38.00 -14.18 3.81
C GLY A 222 -37.91 -12.82 4.52
N GLU A 223 -37.14 -12.72 5.61
CA GLU A 223 -37.01 -11.48 6.37
C GLU A 223 -36.34 -10.36 5.56
N LYS A 224 -37.05 -9.24 5.45
CA LYS A 224 -36.67 -8.10 4.62
C LYS A 224 -35.58 -7.27 5.31
N TYR A 225 -35.88 -6.81 6.51
CA TYR A 225 -35.02 -5.94 7.30
C TYR A 225 -34.25 -6.78 8.30
N ILE A 226 -33.00 -7.08 7.97
CA ILE A 226 -32.09 -7.79 8.86
C ILE A 226 -31.05 -6.79 9.34
N ASN A 227 -31.15 -6.40 10.61
CA ASN A 227 -30.08 -5.67 11.28
C ASN A 227 -28.97 -6.65 11.62
N PHE A 228 -27.97 -6.72 10.73
CA PHE A 228 -26.89 -7.69 10.79
C PHE A 228 -26.15 -7.60 12.12
N VAL A 229 -25.93 -6.39 12.60
CA VAL A 229 -25.14 -6.10 13.80
C VAL A 229 -25.92 -6.49 15.04
N ILE A 230 -27.14 -5.97 15.19
CA ILE A 230 -27.99 -6.28 16.34
C ILE A 230 -28.29 -7.77 16.41
N THR A 231 -28.52 -8.43 15.27
CA THR A 231 -28.77 -9.88 15.23
C THR A 231 -27.60 -10.65 15.84
N LEU A 232 -26.36 -10.32 15.45
CA LEU A 232 -25.17 -10.95 16.00
C LEU A 232 -24.96 -10.58 17.48
N LEU A 233 -25.27 -9.35 17.89
CA LEU A 233 -25.11 -8.91 19.28
C LEU A 233 -26.14 -9.50 20.25
N LYS A 234 -27.35 -9.85 19.80
CA LYS A 234 -28.41 -10.40 20.68
C LYS A 234 -28.07 -11.79 21.25
N LYS A 235 -27.21 -12.57 20.61
CA LYS A 235 -26.90 -13.96 21.01
C LYS A 235 -25.71 -14.04 21.97
N GLU A 236 -25.85 -14.72 23.10
CA GLU A 236 -24.93 -14.61 24.26
C GLU A 236 -23.57 -15.30 24.13
N VAL A 237 -23.40 -16.33 23.29
CA VAL A 237 -22.31 -17.29 23.50
C VAL A 237 -20.94 -16.81 22.98
N ASP A 238 -20.86 -15.84 22.07
CA ASP A 238 -19.59 -15.24 21.61
C ASP A 238 -19.81 -13.87 20.92
N ARG A 239 -20.34 -12.87 21.64
CA ARG A 239 -20.68 -11.54 21.08
C ARG A 239 -19.47 -10.77 20.52
N GLU A 240 -18.30 -11.03 21.09
CA GLU A 240 -17.16 -10.08 21.09
C GLU A 240 -16.25 -10.24 19.87
N SER A 241 -15.78 -11.46 19.58
CA SER A 241 -14.76 -11.68 18.54
C SER A 241 -15.28 -11.51 17.10
N SER A 242 -16.58 -11.76 16.87
CA SER A 242 -17.15 -11.74 15.52
C SER A 242 -17.56 -10.35 15.07
N VAL A 243 -18.23 -9.57 15.92
CA VAL A 243 -18.64 -8.20 15.54
C VAL A 243 -17.42 -7.29 15.44
N SER A 244 -16.44 -7.39 16.34
CA SER A 244 -15.19 -6.63 16.24
C SER A 244 -14.48 -6.89 14.90
N SER A 245 -14.38 -8.15 14.48
CA SER A 245 -13.79 -8.50 13.18
C SER A 245 -14.55 -7.98 11.96
N LEU A 246 -15.84 -7.66 12.10
CA LEU A 246 -16.63 -7.08 11.01
C LEU A 246 -16.19 -5.65 10.71
N TYR A 247 -15.83 -4.92 11.76
CA TYR A 247 -15.55 -3.49 11.74
C TYR A 247 -14.06 -3.15 11.75
N GLU A 248 -13.19 -4.10 12.12
CA GLU A 248 -11.75 -4.07 11.80
C GLU A 248 -11.51 -3.79 10.31
N SER A 249 -12.37 -4.34 9.45
CA SER A 249 -12.46 -3.96 8.04
C SER A 249 -13.82 -3.30 7.79
N TRP A 250 -13.94 -1.99 8.07
CA TRP A 250 -15.13 -1.16 7.77
C TRP A 250 -15.69 -1.35 6.35
N TYR A 251 -14.86 -1.83 5.44
CA TYR A 251 -15.22 -2.27 4.11
C TYR A 251 -16.27 -3.40 4.09
N VAL A 252 -16.12 -4.46 4.90
CA VAL A 252 -17.07 -5.60 4.95
C VAL A 252 -18.45 -5.14 5.40
N ALA A 253 -18.51 -4.34 6.47
CA ALA A 253 -19.75 -3.72 6.92
C ALA A 253 -20.41 -2.88 5.81
N GLY A 254 -19.62 -2.04 5.12
CA GLY A 254 -20.10 -1.27 3.98
C GLY A 254 -20.67 -2.13 2.84
N LYS A 255 -20.12 -3.33 2.59
CA LYS A 255 -20.61 -4.24 1.54
C LYS A 255 -21.86 -4.99 1.94
N LEU A 256 -21.97 -5.36 3.20
CA LEU A 256 -23.22 -5.93 3.73
C LEU A 256 -24.34 -4.88 3.66
N SER A 257 -24.04 -3.61 3.95
CA SER A 257 -24.95 -2.49 3.69
C SER A 257 -25.37 -2.41 2.22
N ASP A 258 -24.41 -2.44 1.30
CA ASP A 258 -24.67 -2.46 -0.15
C ASP A 258 -25.48 -3.70 -0.60
N ALA A 259 -25.43 -4.79 0.18
CA ALA A 259 -26.19 -6.02 -0.02
C ALA A 259 -27.57 -6.03 0.65
N GLY A 260 -28.01 -4.87 1.17
CA GLY A 260 -29.33 -4.71 1.78
C GLY A 260 -29.42 -5.30 3.19
N PHE A 261 -28.30 -5.44 3.90
CA PHE A 261 -28.28 -5.71 5.33
C PHE A 261 -28.10 -4.40 6.08
N GLU A 262 -28.80 -4.21 7.19
CA GLU A 262 -28.57 -3.03 8.02
C GLU A 262 -27.30 -3.25 8.86
N THR A 263 -26.32 -2.37 8.69
CA THR A 263 -25.02 -2.41 9.38
C THR A 263 -24.65 -1.11 10.06
N ASP A 264 -25.53 -0.11 10.03
CA ASP A 264 -25.36 1.11 10.77
C ASP A 264 -25.62 0.82 12.26
N PRO A 265 -24.63 0.99 13.16
CA PRO A 265 -24.83 0.78 14.59
C PRO A 265 -25.92 1.69 15.18
N ARG A 266 -26.23 2.80 14.50
CA ARG A 266 -27.28 3.75 14.85
C ARG A 266 -28.69 3.24 14.58
N ALA A 267 -28.84 2.22 13.73
CA ALA A 267 -30.15 1.71 13.37
C ALA A 267 -30.81 1.03 14.57
N LEU A 268 -32.09 1.34 14.77
CA LEU A 268 -32.88 0.80 15.86
C LEU A 268 -33.54 -0.51 15.42
N ASP A 269 -33.68 -1.45 16.35
CA ASP A 269 -34.50 -2.64 16.13
C ASP A 269 -35.99 -2.39 16.42
N SER A 270 -36.78 -3.46 16.42
CA SER A 270 -38.22 -3.43 16.71
C SER A 270 -38.54 -2.95 18.13
N ASP A 271 -37.61 -3.13 19.07
CA ASP A 271 -37.76 -2.73 20.47
C ASP A 271 -37.29 -1.27 20.68
N GLY A 272 -36.75 -0.67 19.61
CA GLY A 272 -36.23 0.69 19.61
C GLY A 272 -34.82 0.80 20.17
N PHE A 273 -34.05 -0.28 20.30
CA PHE A 273 -32.68 -0.21 20.77
C PHE A 273 -31.70 -0.23 19.61
N SER A 274 -30.63 0.56 19.71
CA SER A 274 -29.55 0.54 18.73
C SER A 274 -28.54 -0.59 19.00
N ALA A 275 -27.55 -0.77 18.10
CA ALA A 275 -26.46 -1.71 18.36
C ALA A 275 -25.60 -1.32 19.57
N PHE A 276 -25.57 -0.02 19.94
CA PHE A 276 -24.83 0.44 21.12
C PHE A 276 -25.39 -0.14 22.41
N TYR A 277 -26.72 -0.21 22.55
CA TYR A 277 -27.37 -0.84 23.71
C TYR A 277 -26.94 -2.31 23.88
N TYR A 278 -26.95 -3.09 22.80
CA TYR A 278 -26.56 -4.50 22.85
C TYR A 278 -25.05 -4.69 23.07
N ALA A 279 -24.22 -3.81 22.51
CA ALA A 279 -22.79 -3.80 22.76
C ALA A 279 -22.46 -3.42 24.22
N LEU A 280 -23.18 -2.47 24.80
CA LEU A 280 -23.07 -2.09 26.22
C LEU A 280 -23.48 -3.21 27.19
N GLN A 281 -24.27 -4.17 26.71
CA GLN A 281 -24.59 -5.40 27.45
C GLN A 281 -23.45 -6.45 27.38
N SER A 282 -22.49 -6.32 26.46
CA SER A 282 -21.37 -7.26 26.27
C SER A 282 -20.20 -6.96 27.22
N SER A 283 -19.39 -7.95 27.60
CA SER A 283 -18.25 -7.77 28.52
C SER A 283 -17.08 -7.01 27.89
N ASP A 284 -17.10 -6.86 26.57
CA ASP A 284 -16.10 -6.16 25.78
C ASP A 284 -16.47 -4.68 25.58
N ASP A 285 -15.92 -3.81 26.42
CA ASP A 285 -16.08 -2.36 26.26
C ASP A 285 -15.45 -1.84 24.96
N SER A 286 -14.46 -2.54 24.37
CA SER A 286 -13.79 -2.12 23.14
C SER A 286 -14.75 -2.17 21.94
N LEU A 287 -15.68 -3.12 21.94
CA LEU A 287 -16.70 -3.29 20.90
C LEU A 287 -17.57 -2.03 20.73
N VAL A 288 -17.96 -1.39 21.84
CA VAL A 288 -18.75 -0.15 21.82
C VAL A 288 -18.00 0.96 21.08
N TYR A 289 -16.70 1.10 21.31
CA TYR A 289 -15.86 2.10 20.65
C TYR A 289 -15.58 1.77 19.18
N ILE A 290 -15.46 0.49 18.82
CA ILE A 290 -15.34 0.04 17.42
C ILE A 290 -16.59 0.46 16.64
N LEU A 291 -17.78 0.14 17.16
CA LEU A 291 -19.06 0.55 16.57
C LEU A 291 -19.18 2.07 16.49
N TYR A 292 -18.76 2.77 17.55
CA TYR A 292 -18.81 4.22 17.62
C TYR A 292 -17.93 4.87 16.54
N ARG A 293 -16.68 4.42 16.37
CA ARG A 293 -15.76 4.96 15.33
C ARG A 293 -16.33 4.81 13.93
N TYR A 294 -16.91 3.65 13.62
CA TYR A 294 -17.56 3.42 12.33
C TYR A 294 -18.74 4.38 12.13
N ALA A 295 -19.61 4.49 13.13
CA ALA A 295 -20.78 5.36 13.06
C ALA A 295 -20.38 6.85 13.02
N ALA A 296 -19.36 7.28 13.77
CA ALA A 296 -18.80 8.63 13.84
C ALA A 296 -18.29 9.14 12.49
N ASN A 297 -17.69 8.25 11.69
CA ASN A 297 -17.28 8.52 10.31
C ASN A 297 -18.44 8.45 9.31
N ASN A 298 -19.68 8.63 9.78
CA ASN A 298 -20.92 8.47 9.02
C ASN A 298 -20.94 7.17 8.19
N CYS A 299 -20.52 6.06 8.81
CA CYS A 299 -20.42 4.74 8.17
C CYS A 299 -19.57 4.74 6.87
N TYR A 300 -18.64 5.72 6.75
CA TYR A 300 -17.85 6.00 5.56
C TYR A 300 -18.69 6.24 4.29
N GLU A 301 -19.90 6.81 4.43
CA GLU A 301 -20.71 7.26 3.29
C GLU A 301 -20.12 8.46 2.57
N THR A 302 -19.27 9.22 3.28
CA THR A 302 -18.55 10.39 2.77
C THR A 302 -17.05 10.13 2.74
N ALA A 303 -16.33 10.85 1.88
CA ALA A 303 -14.86 10.83 1.89
C ALA A 303 -14.28 11.52 3.14
N SER A 304 -15.06 12.41 3.78
CA SER A 304 -14.70 13.06 5.04
C SER A 304 -14.86 12.09 6.21
N THR A 305 -14.01 12.27 7.22
CA THR A 305 -13.96 11.49 8.48
C THR A 305 -13.82 12.46 9.65
N PHE A 306 -13.82 11.99 10.89
CA PHE A 306 -13.51 12.85 12.04
C PHE A 306 -12.07 13.39 12.01
N ARG A 307 -11.17 12.79 11.20
CA ARG A 307 -9.79 13.26 10.99
C ARG A 307 -9.70 14.43 10.00
N ASP A 308 -10.63 14.49 9.04
CA ASP A 308 -10.82 15.62 8.12
C ASP A 308 -12.31 16.00 8.08
N PRO A 309 -12.83 16.58 9.17
CA PRO A 309 -14.26 16.72 9.42
C PRO A 309 -14.88 17.74 8.48
N ASN A 310 -16.11 17.52 8.04
CA ASN A 310 -16.91 18.51 7.33
C ASN A 310 -18.23 18.73 8.09
N PRO A 311 -19.12 19.64 7.65
CA PRO A 311 -20.39 19.86 8.33
C PRO A 311 -21.25 18.60 8.49
N SER A 312 -21.17 17.64 7.57
CA SER A 312 -21.91 16.36 7.68
C SER A 312 -21.37 15.46 8.79
N ILE A 313 -20.05 15.41 8.99
CA ILE A 313 -19.42 14.68 10.10
C ILE A 313 -19.77 15.33 11.44
N ILE A 314 -19.77 16.67 11.50
CA ILE A 314 -20.14 17.41 12.73
C ILE A 314 -21.61 17.16 13.10
N SER A 315 -22.52 17.25 12.12
CA SER A 315 -23.94 16.92 12.33
C SER A 315 -24.14 15.47 12.80
N ASN A 316 -23.26 14.57 12.38
CA ASN A 316 -23.35 13.17 12.73
C ASN A 316 -23.06 12.89 14.21
N PHE A 317 -22.13 13.62 14.85
CA PHE A 317 -21.91 13.50 16.30
C PHE A 317 -23.13 13.90 17.13
N SER A 318 -23.93 14.85 16.64
CA SER A 318 -25.19 15.24 17.29
C SER A 318 -26.21 14.10 17.23
N LYS A 319 -26.31 13.43 16.08
CA LYS A 319 -27.17 12.24 15.91
C LYS A 319 -26.71 11.08 16.81
N LEU A 320 -25.40 10.86 16.94
CA LEU A 320 -24.87 9.84 17.86
C LEU A 320 -25.23 10.12 19.32
N LYS A 321 -25.06 11.38 19.76
CA LYS A 321 -25.46 11.80 21.11
C LYS A 321 -26.94 11.52 21.37
N GLU A 322 -27.81 11.83 20.41
CA GLU A 322 -29.25 11.60 20.51
C GLU A 322 -29.59 10.09 20.65
N ILE A 323 -28.97 9.25 19.83
CA ILE A 323 -29.20 7.79 19.85
C ILE A 323 -28.76 7.19 21.16
N LEU A 324 -27.52 7.48 21.59
CA LEU A 324 -26.99 6.99 22.86
C LEU A 324 -27.88 7.42 24.04
N SER A 325 -28.30 8.69 24.06
CA SER A 325 -29.19 9.20 25.11
C SER A 325 -30.57 8.54 25.08
N SER A 326 -31.07 8.20 23.88
CA SER A 326 -32.35 7.50 23.72
C SER A 326 -32.28 6.06 24.23
N ASP A 327 -31.21 5.32 23.94
CA ASP A 327 -30.98 3.97 24.46
C ASP A 327 -30.90 3.95 25.99
N CYS A 328 -30.18 4.92 26.57
CA CYS A 328 -30.07 5.09 28.02
C CYS A 328 -31.43 5.40 28.67
N ALA A 329 -32.21 6.32 28.09
CA ALA A 329 -33.54 6.66 28.61
C ALA A 329 -34.51 5.47 28.52
N ARG A 330 -34.50 4.71 27.41
CA ARG A 330 -35.39 3.55 27.20
C ARG A 330 -35.07 2.38 28.12
N SER A 331 -33.79 2.13 28.38
CA SER A 331 -33.32 1.08 29.29
C SER A 331 -33.42 1.45 30.78
N ARG A 332 -34.02 2.61 31.11
CA ARG A 332 -34.07 3.17 32.47
C ARG A 332 -32.67 3.23 33.08
N ASN A 333 -31.73 3.89 32.39
CA ASN A 333 -30.32 3.98 32.76
C ASN A 333 -29.66 2.60 32.95
N PHE A 334 -29.99 1.65 32.08
CA PHE A 334 -29.45 0.29 32.06
C PHE A 334 -29.66 -0.50 33.35
N GLU A 335 -30.64 -0.14 34.19
CA GLU A 335 -30.95 -0.84 35.45
C GLU A 335 -31.24 -2.33 35.25
N GLU A 336 -31.75 -2.70 34.08
CA GLU A 336 -32.06 -4.08 33.72
C GLU A 336 -30.82 -4.97 33.45
N PHE A 337 -29.62 -4.40 33.40
CA PHE A 337 -28.38 -5.15 33.17
C PHE A 337 -27.81 -5.82 34.45
N GLY A 338 -28.53 -5.72 35.57
CA GLY A 338 -28.18 -6.37 36.83
C GLY A 338 -26.80 -5.92 37.34
N ASP A 339 -25.92 -6.87 37.65
CA ASP A 339 -24.59 -6.63 38.21
C ASP A 339 -23.70 -5.75 37.31
N ARG A 340 -24.03 -5.65 36.01
CA ARG A 340 -23.28 -4.85 35.04
C ARG A 340 -23.80 -3.43 34.85
N ALA A 341 -24.94 -3.07 35.45
CA ALA A 341 -25.57 -1.77 35.26
C ALA A 341 -24.62 -0.60 35.54
N GLU A 342 -23.80 -0.68 36.61
CA GLU A 342 -22.83 0.37 36.93
C GLU A 342 -21.72 0.47 35.89
N ALA A 343 -21.07 -0.65 35.55
CA ALA A 343 -20.03 -0.67 34.51
C ALA A 343 -20.56 -0.14 33.16
N THR A 344 -21.77 -0.52 32.79
CA THR A 344 -22.43 -0.02 31.57
C THR A 344 -22.69 1.49 31.63
N ARG A 345 -23.15 2.03 32.77
CA ARG A 345 -23.35 3.48 32.92
C ARG A 345 -22.04 4.24 32.79
N VAL A 346 -20.95 3.68 33.31
CA VAL A 346 -19.60 4.23 33.18
C VAL A 346 -19.19 4.27 31.71
N THR A 347 -19.25 3.13 31.01
CA THR A 347 -18.92 3.05 29.56
C THR A 347 -19.79 4.00 28.73
N PHE A 348 -21.07 4.16 29.09
CA PHE A 348 -21.96 5.13 28.45
C PHE A 348 -21.55 6.59 28.68
N GLN A 349 -21.24 6.98 29.92
CA GLN A 349 -20.78 8.34 30.26
C GLN A 349 -19.46 8.67 29.58
N ASP A 350 -18.56 7.70 29.56
CA ASP A 350 -17.28 7.73 28.87
C ASP A 350 -17.45 7.98 27.36
N LEU A 351 -18.39 7.26 26.74
CA LEU A 351 -18.70 7.44 25.33
C LEU A 351 -19.31 8.81 25.02
N GLN A 352 -20.19 9.32 25.90
CA GLN A 352 -20.74 10.67 25.75
C GLN A 352 -19.65 11.74 25.85
N THR A 353 -18.75 11.60 26.81
CA THR A 353 -17.61 12.50 27.01
C THR A 353 -16.67 12.47 25.81
N PHE A 354 -16.38 11.28 25.27
CA PHE A 354 -15.58 11.11 24.06
C PHE A 354 -16.24 11.74 22.81
N ASN A 355 -17.56 11.59 22.66
CA ASN A 355 -18.31 12.23 21.57
C ASN A 355 -18.28 13.76 21.67
N GLU A 356 -18.33 14.30 22.88
CA GLU A 356 -18.18 15.74 23.11
C GLU A 356 -16.78 16.23 22.71
N PHE A 357 -15.72 15.54 23.14
CA PHE A 357 -14.35 15.83 22.72
C PHE A 357 -14.23 15.90 21.19
N LEU A 358 -14.69 14.86 20.49
CA LEU A 358 -14.63 14.79 19.02
C LEU A 358 -15.45 15.89 18.34
N THR A 359 -16.61 16.25 18.91
CA THR A 359 -17.44 17.34 18.42
C THR A 359 -16.69 18.67 18.49
N GLN A 360 -16.11 18.99 19.64
CA GLN A 360 -15.39 20.25 19.86
C GLN A 360 -14.14 20.36 18.97
N VAL A 361 -13.36 19.29 18.85
CA VAL A 361 -12.19 19.26 17.96
C VAL A 361 -12.61 19.40 16.50
N SER A 362 -13.64 18.67 16.08
CA SER A 362 -14.07 18.69 14.68
C SER A 362 -14.63 20.04 14.25
N GLN A 363 -15.41 20.70 15.12
CA GLN A 363 -15.91 22.05 14.89
C GLN A 363 -14.77 23.07 14.79
N GLY A 364 -13.76 22.95 15.66
CA GLY A 364 -12.61 23.86 15.61
C GLY A 364 -11.73 23.64 14.36
N ILE A 365 -11.52 22.40 13.92
CA ILE A 365 -10.78 22.10 12.68
C ILE A 365 -11.52 22.67 11.46
N ASP A 366 -12.84 22.49 11.39
CA ASP A 366 -13.67 23.03 10.30
C ASP A 366 -13.62 24.57 10.28
N GLY A 367 -13.69 25.21 11.45
CA GLY A 367 -13.54 26.67 11.57
C GLY A 367 -12.16 27.22 11.15
N ILE A 368 -11.09 26.43 11.32
CA ILE A 368 -9.74 26.80 10.83
C ILE A 368 -9.63 26.61 9.30
N ARG A 369 -10.38 25.66 8.72
CA ARG A 369 -10.30 25.33 7.29
C ARG A 369 -10.64 26.53 6.40
N ASP A 370 -11.67 27.30 6.75
CA ASP A 370 -12.21 28.39 5.93
C ASP A 370 -11.30 29.62 5.77
N LYS A 371 -10.19 29.68 6.52
CA LYS A 371 -9.18 30.72 6.33
C LYS A 371 -8.52 30.60 4.93
N PRO A 372 -8.09 31.66 4.26
CA PRO A 372 -7.39 31.54 2.98
C PRO A 372 -5.95 31.00 3.13
N GLU A 373 -5.40 30.36 2.08
CA GLU A 373 -4.01 29.85 2.01
C GLU A 373 -3.32 30.45 0.78
N LYS A 374 -2.56 31.52 0.97
CA LYS A 374 -1.85 32.25 -0.10
C LYS A 374 -0.34 31.98 -0.08
N SER A 375 0.21 31.53 1.05
CA SER A 375 1.63 31.19 1.17
C SER A 375 1.87 29.88 1.95
N PRO A 376 3.02 29.22 1.78
CA PRO A 376 3.41 28.07 2.60
C PRO A 376 3.41 28.37 4.11
N LEU A 377 3.80 29.59 4.50
CA LEU A 377 3.78 30.01 5.90
C LEU A 377 2.36 30.07 6.47
N GLU A 378 1.38 30.58 5.71
CA GLU A 378 -0.03 30.58 6.12
C GLU A 378 -0.57 29.15 6.28
N VAL A 379 -0.15 28.22 5.41
CA VAL A 379 -0.45 26.78 5.58
C VAL A 379 0.13 26.27 6.90
N ALA A 380 1.39 26.58 7.22
CA ALA A 380 2.03 26.15 8.46
C ALA A 380 1.36 26.73 9.72
N ILE A 381 0.96 28.01 9.68
CA ILE A 381 0.22 28.66 10.77
C ILE A 381 -1.10 27.93 11.03
N LYS A 382 -1.87 27.63 9.98
CA LYS A 382 -3.10 26.84 10.14
C LYS A 382 -2.85 25.47 10.74
N GLN A 383 -1.79 24.77 10.32
CA GLN A 383 -1.46 23.46 10.90
C GLN A 383 -1.08 23.56 12.37
N ARG A 384 -0.32 24.59 12.74
CA ARG A 384 -0.01 24.90 14.14
C ARG A 384 -1.27 25.16 14.97
N GLU A 385 -2.20 25.97 14.45
CA GLU A 385 -3.49 26.24 15.11
C GLU A 385 -4.29 24.95 15.33
N ARG A 386 -4.34 24.05 14.34
CA ARG A 386 -5.01 22.74 14.47
C ARG A 386 -4.37 21.88 15.55
N ILE A 387 -3.04 21.78 15.56
CA ILE A 387 -2.32 21.01 16.58
C ILE A 387 -2.59 21.56 17.98
N LEU A 388 -2.51 22.88 18.17
CA LEU A 388 -2.81 23.52 19.45
C LEU A 388 -4.24 23.22 19.91
N LEU A 389 -5.23 23.38 19.01
CA LEU A 389 -6.62 23.05 19.29
C LEU A 389 -6.79 21.59 19.75
N ILE A 390 -6.22 20.63 19.02
CA ILE A 390 -6.32 19.20 19.34
C ILE A 390 -5.75 18.93 20.73
N LEU A 391 -4.55 19.43 21.01
CA LEU A 391 -3.83 19.17 22.26
C LEU A 391 -4.45 19.89 23.47
N GLU A 392 -5.00 21.08 23.30
CA GLU A 392 -5.74 21.79 24.34
C GLU A 392 -7.04 21.07 24.71
N LYS A 393 -7.76 20.56 23.70
CA LYS A 393 -8.95 19.74 23.95
C LYS A 393 -8.60 18.41 24.60
N TYR A 394 -7.49 17.81 24.23
CA TYR A 394 -7.00 16.63 24.95
C TYR A 394 -6.77 16.91 26.44
N ASP A 395 -6.09 18.01 26.80
CA ASP A 395 -5.84 18.33 28.22
C ASP A 395 -7.13 18.64 29.01
N ALA A 396 -8.11 19.27 28.35
CA ALA A 396 -9.41 19.57 28.94
C ALA A 396 -10.29 18.32 29.17
N PHE A 397 -10.12 17.29 28.34
CA PHE A 397 -10.86 16.02 28.42
C PHE A 397 -10.03 14.87 29.02
N TYR A 398 -8.85 15.18 29.56
CA TYR A 398 -7.87 14.19 30.01
C TYR A 398 -8.39 13.29 31.14
N SER A 399 -9.12 13.87 32.09
CA SER A 399 -9.67 13.16 33.25
C SER A 399 -11.20 13.12 33.18
N VAL A 400 -11.80 12.01 33.58
CA VAL A 400 -13.25 11.89 33.80
C VAL A 400 -13.51 11.80 35.30
N GLY A 401 -14.34 12.70 35.83
CA GLY A 401 -14.64 12.82 37.27
C GLY A 401 -13.91 13.99 37.98
N GLN A 402 -14.17 14.18 39.28
CA GLN A 402 -13.61 15.27 40.11
C GLN A 402 -12.15 15.03 40.53
N ILE A 403 -11.25 14.80 39.57
CA ILE A 403 -9.82 14.57 39.83
C ILE A 403 -9.09 15.91 40.09
N ASP A 404 -9.49 17.00 39.45
CA ASP A 404 -8.70 18.24 39.47
C ASP A 404 -8.93 19.14 40.72
N SER A 405 -9.71 18.69 41.72
CA SER A 405 -10.18 19.55 42.83
C SER A 405 -9.69 19.21 44.25
N GLN A 406 -9.01 18.08 44.48
CA GLN A 406 -8.41 17.71 45.79
C GLN A 406 -7.18 16.81 45.61
N PRO A 407 -6.26 16.72 46.60
CA PRO A 407 -5.19 15.71 46.57
C PRO A 407 -5.80 14.31 46.62
N ILE A 408 -5.69 13.59 45.51
CA ILE A 408 -6.23 12.23 45.31
C ILE A 408 -5.25 11.22 45.91
N SER A 409 -5.77 10.21 46.59
CA SER A 409 -4.96 9.06 47.04
C SER A 409 -4.46 8.20 45.86
N GLU A 410 -3.38 7.45 46.04
CA GLU A 410 -2.89 6.48 45.02
C GLU A 410 -4.00 5.54 44.55
N GLU A 411 -4.74 4.97 45.51
CA GLU A 411 -5.77 3.98 45.27
C GLU A 411 -6.91 4.55 44.42
N GLU A 412 -7.34 5.79 44.69
CA GLU A 412 -8.42 6.45 43.96
C GLU A 412 -8.01 6.83 42.52
N LEU A 413 -6.73 7.19 42.29
CA LEU A 413 -6.21 7.42 40.95
C LEU A 413 -6.18 6.14 40.11
N ILE A 414 -5.72 5.03 40.69
CA ILE A 414 -5.66 3.71 40.04
C ILE A 414 -7.07 3.18 39.79
N GLU A 415 -7.97 3.34 40.75
CA GLU A 415 -9.37 2.93 40.64
C GLU A 415 -10.05 3.72 39.52
N ASN A 416 -9.88 5.04 39.45
CA ASN A 416 -10.42 5.85 38.36
C ASN A 416 -9.84 5.43 37.00
N TYR A 417 -8.52 5.24 36.90
CA TYR A 417 -7.90 4.77 35.66
C TYR A 417 -8.44 3.42 35.21
N THR A 418 -8.54 2.47 36.14
CA THR A 418 -9.08 1.13 35.86
C THR A 418 -10.54 1.21 35.42
N LYS A 419 -11.33 2.05 36.08
CA LYS A 419 -12.76 2.27 35.80
C LYS A 419 -13.00 2.88 34.42
N HIS A 420 -12.18 3.83 34.00
CA HIS A 420 -12.33 4.58 32.73
C HIS A 420 -11.28 4.21 31.68
N LYS A 421 -10.64 3.04 31.82
CA LYS A 421 -9.48 2.60 31.03
C LYS A 421 -9.75 2.65 29.52
N THR A 422 -10.91 2.16 29.09
CA THR A 422 -11.27 2.08 27.67
C THR A 422 -11.44 3.48 27.06
N TYR A 423 -12.07 4.41 27.78
CA TYR A 423 -12.15 5.83 27.39
C TYR A 423 -10.77 6.43 27.22
N TYR A 424 -9.92 6.26 28.23
CA TYR A 424 -8.56 6.77 28.27
C TYR A 424 -7.73 6.27 27.07
N ASN A 425 -7.74 4.97 26.80
CA ASN A 425 -7.07 4.40 25.64
C ASN A 425 -7.58 4.97 24.30
N ASN A 426 -8.89 5.14 24.16
CA ASN A 426 -9.50 5.67 22.94
C ASN A 426 -9.19 7.16 22.72
N LEU A 427 -9.18 7.94 23.80
CA LEU A 427 -8.82 9.36 23.76
C LEU A 427 -7.37 9.53 23.30
N ASP A 428 -6.42 8.85 23.96
CA ASP A 428 -4.98 8.97 23.67
C ASP A 428 -4.68 8.55 22.24
N PHE A 429 -5.27 7.44 21.80
CA PHE A 429 -5.13 6.95 20.44
C PHE A 429 -5.67 7.95 19.42
N THR A 430 -6.88 8.47 19.63
CA THR A 430 -7.53 9.39 18.70
C THR A 430 -6.77 10.71 18.60
N VAL A 431 -6.28 11.23 19.73
CA VAL A 431 -5.46 12.44 19.77
C VAL A 431 -4.14 12.22 19.04
N ALA A 432 -3.51 11.05 19.20
CA ALA A 432 -2.34 10.69 18.41
C ALA A 432 -2.66 10.74 16.90
N LEU A 433 -3.71 10.07 16.42
CA LEU A 433 -4.12 10.11 15.00
C LEU A 433 -4.20 11.54 14.46
N LEU A 434 -4.94 12.39 15.17
CA LEU A 434 -5.17 13.78 14.78
C LEU A 434 -3.87 14.61 14.85
N PHE A 435 -3.03 14.38 15.85
CA PHE A 435 -1.75 15.06 15.97
C PHE A 435 -0.81 14.72 14.81
N PHE A 436 -0.64 13.43 14.51
CA PHE A 436 0.28 12.97 13.48
C PHE A 436 -0.15 13.38 12.05
N ASP A 437 -1.45 13.49 11.79
CA ASP A 437 -1.99 14.03 10.54
C ASP A 437 -1.51 15.45 10.24
N ASN A 438 -1.29 16.25 11.29
CA ASN A 438 -0.97 17.66 11.17
C ASN A 438 0.53 17.94 11.41
N ILE A 439 1.21 17.19 12.28
CA ILE A 439 2.60 17.46 12.66
C ILE A 439 3.59 17.28 11.51
N PHE A 440 3.37 16.28 10.65
CA PHE A 440 4.22 16.05 9.48
C PHE A 440 4.19 17.25 8.53
N LEU A 441 3.01 17.84 8.33
CA LEU A 441 2.83 19.04 7.50
C LEU A 441 3.49 20.26 8.14
N LEU A 442 3.36 20.40 9.47
CA LEU A 442 4.01 21.48 10.21
C LEU A 442 5.54 21.40 10.10
N LYS A 443 6.13 20.22 10.35
CA LYS A 443 7.58 19.96 10.25
C LYS A 443 8.17 20.25 8.87
N GLY A 444 7.37 20.04 7.83
CA GLY A 444 7.78 20.26 6.44
C GLY A 444 7.96 21.73 6.07
N VAL A 445 7.44 22.64 6.89
CA VAL A 445 7.43 24.08 6.58
C VAL A 445 7.98 24.92 7.73
N LEU A 446 7.71 24.60 8.99
CA LEU A 446 8.10 25.40 10.16
C LEU A 446 9.26 24.76 10.94
N LYS A 447 10.31 25.55 11.17
CA LYS A 447 11.44 25.18 12.01
C LYS A 447 10.96 24.92 13.44
N SER A 448 11.44 23.85 14.05
CA SER A 448 11.13 23.56 15.45
C SER A 448 11.60 24.70 16.36
N PRO A 449 10.76 25.20 17.29
CA PRO A 449 11.15 26.23 18.26
C PRO A 449 12.37 25.83 19.10
N ARG A 450 12.50 24.53 19.36
CA ARG A 450 13.60 23.89 20.09
C ARG A 450 13.97 22.59 19.39
N GLU A 451 15.27 22.33 19.25
CA GLU A 451 15.75 21.10 18.63
C GLU A 451 15.17 19.85 19.32
N GLY A 452 14.52 18.97 18.56
CA GLY A 452 13.95 17.71 19.03
C GLY A 452 12.55 17.81 19.64
N LEU A 453 11.97 19.01 19.74
CA LEU A 453 10.67 19.23 20.40
C LEU A 453 9.53 18.43 19.76
N TYR A 454 9.44 18.44 18.43
CA TYR A 454 8.39 17.69 17.74
C TYR A 454 8.58 16.18 17.93
N SER A 455 9.82 15.72 17.76
CA SER A 455 10.20 14.31 17.95
C SER A 455 9.93 13.80 19.37
N GLU A 456 10.13 14.63 20.40
CA GLU A 456 9.87 14.28 21.80
C GLU A 456 8.39 14.00 22.06
N LEU A 457 7.49 14.84 21.52
CA LEU A 457 6.05 14.65 21.69
C LEU A 457 5.55 13.46 20.88
N GLU A 458 5.98 13.30 19.63
CA GLU A 458 5.63 12.13 18.83
C GLU A 458 6.06 10.82 19.50
N SER A 459 7.28 10.79 20.07
CA SER A 459 7.77 9.64 20.83
C SER A 459 6.87 9.32 22.02
N SER A 460 6.37 10.35 22.70
CA SER A 460 5.53 10.19 23.90
C SER A 460 4.16 9.60 23.53
N PHE A 461 3.55 10.05 22.43
CA PHE A 461 2.32 9.44 21.91
C PHE A 461 2.55 7.99 21.49
N LEU A 462 3.66 7.70 20.81
CA LEU A 462 4.00 6.35 20.38
C LEU A 462 4.21 5.41 21.57
N LEU A 463 4.95 5.86 22.59
CA LEU A 463 5.17 5.11 23.82
C LEU A 463 3.87 4.82 24.56
N SER A 464 2.97 5.80 24.68
CA SER A 464 1.65 5.61 25.29
C SER A 464 0.85 4.56 24.54
N ALA A 465 0.79 4.63 23.20
CA ALA A 465 0.07 3.66 22.38
C ALA A 465 0.65 2.23 22.50
N ILE A 466 1.97 2.09 22.47
CA ILE A 466 2.66 0.80 22.63
C ILE A 466 2.43 0.24 24.03
N THR A 467 2.61 1.05 25.07
CA THR A 467 2.42 0.64 26.47
C THR A 467 1.01 0.11 26.69
N ASN A 468 0.00 0.83 26.19
CA ASN A 468 -1.38 0.37 26.24
C ASN A 468 -1.50 -1.01 25.58
N LYS A 469 -1.04 -1.18 24.34
CA LYS A 469 -1.16 -2.46 23.65
C LYS A 469 -0.57 -3.66 24.39
N TYR A 470 0.59 -3.53 25.03
CA TYR A 470 1.25 -4.66 25.71
C TYR A 470 0.65 -4.96 27.09
N PHE A 471 0.09 -3.98 27.78
CA PHE A 471 -0.41 -4.15 29.16
C PHE A 471 -1.93 -4.12 29.29
N THR A 472 -2.69 -3.75 28.26
CA THR A 472 -4.16 -3.63 28.37
C THR A 472 -4.94 -4.87 27.92
N GLY A 473 -4.30 -5.89 27.33
CA GLY A 473 -4.88 -7.22 27.16
C GLY A 473 -5.79 -7.44 25.94
N ASP A 474 -6.01 -6.43 25.08
CA ASP A 474 -6.87 -6.52 23.87
C ASP A 474 -6.33 -7.46 22.75
N ASN A 475 -5.32 -8.28 23.02
CA ASN A 475 -4.74 -9.23 22.07
C ASN A 475 -5.59 -10.50 21.96
N THR A 476 -6.76 -10.43 21.33
CA THR A 476 -7.54 -11.63 20.95
C THR A 476 -6.97 -12.33 19.71
N ARG A 477 -6.02 -11.75 18.96
CA ARG A 477 -5.61 -12.33 17.68
C ARG A 477 -4.17 -12.79 17.49
N ASN A 478 -3.15 -12.28 18.19
CA ASN A 478 -1.76 -12.68 17.85
C ASN A 478 -0.69 -12.59 18.96
N GLY A 479 -1.05 -12.37 20.23
CA GLY A 479 -0.08 -12.28 21.31
C GLY A 479 -0.09 -13.51 22.19
N MET A 480 1.06 -14.16 22.37
CA MET A 480 1.32 -14.95 23.57
C MET A 480 0.88 -14.08 24.77
N LYS A 481 -0.04 -14.57 25.61
CA LYS A 481 -0.41 -13.87 26.85
C LYS A 481 0.84 -13.82 27.74
N LEU A 482 0.94 -12.86 28.67
CA LEU A 482 1.98 -12.89 29.71
C LEU A 482 2.07 -14.29 30.39
N LYS A 483 0.95 -15.02 30.45
CA LYS A 483 0.87 -16.44 30.82
C LYS A 483 1.75 -17.39 30.01
N ASP A 484 1.86 -17.18 28.70
CA ASP A 484 2.64 -18.05 27.81
C ASP A 484 4.15 -17.83 27.96
N LEU A 485 4.55 -16.67 28.53
CA LEU A 485 5.90 -16.43 29.02
C LEU A 485 6.10 -16.91 30.47
N GLY A 486 5.08 -17.52 31.09
CA GLY A 486 5.10 -18.10 32.43
C GLY A 486 4.64 -17.18 33.57
N PHE A 487 3.92 -16.08 33.28
CA PHE A 487 3.52 -15.09 34.28
C PHE A 487 2.00 -15.12 34.58
N ASP A 488 1.61 -15.10 35.85
CA ASP A 488 0.20 -15.00 36.25
C ASP A 488 -0.38 -13.64 35.86
N SER A 489 -1.53 -13.65 35.16
CA SER A 489 -2.19 -12.47 34.58
C SER A 489 -2.93 -11.58 35.58
N ASP A 490 -3.06 -12.02 36.82
CA ASP A 490 -4.13 -11.55 37.71
C ASP A 490 -3.74 -10.34 38.57
N SER A 491 -2.66 -9.64 38.24
CA SER A 491 -2.25 -8.46 39.00
C SER A 491 -2.74 -7.17 38.36
N ASN A 492 -3.71 -6.50 39.02
CA ASN A 492 -4.07 -5.09 38.80
C ASN A 492 -2.85 -4.14 38.81
N HIS A 493 -1.68 -4.61 39.23
CA HIS A 493 -0.42 -3.87 39.25
C HIS A 493 0.15 -3.56 37.84
N PHE A 494 -0.31 -4.21 36.77
CA PHE A 494 0.19 -3.90 35.41
C PHE A 494 -0.50 -2.70 34.75
N SER A 495 -1.72 -2.34 35.16
CA SER A 495 -2.42 -1.15 34.62
C SER A 495 -1.76 0.16 35.04
N ILE A 496 -0.90 0.14 36.06
CA ILE A 496 -0.18 1.33 36.50
C ILE A 496 0.80 1.86 35.45
N ILE A 497 1.43 0.98 34.67
CA ILE A 497 2.45 1.37 33.70
C ILE A 497 1.80 2.23 32.59
N PRO A 498 0.70 1.78 31.96
CA PRO A 498 -0.14 2.63 31.12
C PRO A 498 -0.53 3.98 31.73
N LEU A 499 -0.99 3.99 32.98
CA LEU A 499 -1.39 5.22 33.68
C LEU A 499 -0.22 6.20 33.83
N LEU A 500 0.95 5.72 34.23
CA LEU A 500 2.13 6.57 34.41
C LEU A 500 2.63 7.16 33.09
N GLU A 501 2.62 6.37 32.01
CA GLU A 501 2.95 6.87 30.67
C GLU A 501 1.93 7.90 30.20
N ARG A 502 0.65 7.71 30.51
CA ARG A 502 -0.42 8.69 30.23
C ARG A 502 -0.19 10.00 30.99
N LEU A 503 0.23 9.95 32.25
CA LEU A 503 0.55 11.16 33.04
C LEU A 503 1.75 11.92 32.44
N ASN A 504 2.82 11.20 32.09
CA ASN A 504 3.98 11.76 31.42
C ASN A 504 3.61 12.39 30.06
N LEU A 505 2.78 11.71 29.27
CA LEU A 505 2.27 12.24 28.00
C LEU A 505 1.54 13.58 28.21
N ARG A 506 0.69 13.71 29.23
CA ARG A 506 -0.02 14.96 29.55
C ARG A 506 0.95 16.12 29.82
N GLU A 507 1.99 15.86 30.62
CA GLU A 507 3.02 16.85 30.93
C GLU A 507 3.75 17.31 29.67
N LYS A 508 4.15 16.37 28.81
CA LYS A 508 4.79 16.66 27.52
C LYS A 508 3.88 17.45 26.60
N VAL A 509 2.58 17.13 26.54
CA VAL A 509 1.60 17.90 25.78
C VAL A 509 1.51 19.34 26.30
N ARG A 510 1.41 19.55 27.61
CA ARG A 510 1.33 20.90 28.21
C ARG A 510 2.58 21.72 27.92
N SER A 511 3.75 21.13 28.11
CA SER A 511 5.04 21.76 27.80
C SER A 511 5.14 22.13 26.33
N PHE A 512 4.78 21.19 25.44
CA PHE A 512 4.75 21.42 23.99
C PHE A 512 3.83 22.59 23.61
N CYS A 513 2.60 22.62 24.12
CA CYS A 513 1.65 23.70 23.88
C CYS A 513 2.17 25.06 24.37
N SER A 514 2.83 25.11 25.54
CA SER A 514 3.44 26.34 26.06
C SER A 514 4.53 26.87 25.13
N ILE A 515 5.50 26.01 24.78
CA ILE A 515 6.63 26.38 23.89
C ILE A 515 6.12 26.79 22.52
N LEU A 516 5.11 26.07 21.99
CA LEU A 516 4.53 26.37 20.69
C LEU A 516 3.71 27.65 20.72
N LYS A 517 3.30 28.21 21.87
CA LYS A 517 2.60 29.51 21.96
C LYS A 517 3.56 30.69 22.07
N GLU A 518 4.71 30.53 22.74
CA GLU A 518 5.66 31.61 23.02
C GLU A 518 6.22 32.31 21.77
N LYS A 519 6.32 31.62 20.62
CA LYS A 519 6.72 32.23 19.32
C LYS A 519 5.53 32.60 18.44
N TRP A 520 4.78 33.65 18.78
CA TRP A 520 3.59 34.02 17.99
C TRP A 520 3.93 34.72 16.66
N GLU A 521 4.98 35.54 16.63
CA GLU A 521 5.45 36.21 15.41
C GLU A 521 6.43 35.29 14.66
N LEU A 522 6.12 34.97 13.41
CA LEU A 522 6.94 34.13 12.53
C LEU A 522 7.50 34.97 11.38
N ASP A 523 8.81 34.83 11.14
CA ASP A 523 9.52 35.44 10.01
C ASP A 523 9.71 34.38 8.91
N GLU A 524 9.16 34.63 7.71
CA GLU A 524 9.15 33.66 6.61
C GLU A 524 10.56 33.21 6.21
N GLU A 525 11.58 34.08 6.29
CA GLU A 525 12.94 33.71 5.92
C GLU A 525 13.68 32.94 7.03
N LYS A 526 13.35 33.18 8.31
CA LYS A 526 14.07 32.60 9.45
C LYS A 526 13.43 31.35 10.03
N ASP A 527 12.09 31.28 9.97
CA ASP A 527 11.32 30.26 10.64
C ASP A 527 10.81 29.19 9.68
N THR A 528 10.93 29.38 8.35
CA THR A 528 10.58 28.32 7.40
C THR A 528 11.75 27.39 7.07
N VAL A 529 11.42 26.14 6.77
CA VAL A 529 12.38 25.14 6.28
C VAL A 529 11.97 24.67 4.89
N ARG A 530 12.97 24.40 4.03
CA ARG A 530 12.73 23.82 2.69
C ARG A 530 12.51 22.30 2.73
N CYS A 531 12.90 21.66 3.82
CA CYS A 531 12.74 20.24 4.09
C CYS A 531 12.82 19.99 5.60
N ILE A 532 12.25 18.87 6.06
CA ILE A 532 12.27 18.50 7.48
C ILE A 532 13.74 18.37 7.95
N PRO A 533 14.14 19.03 9.05
CA PRO A 533 15.50 18.90 9.57
C PRO A 533 15.84 17.44 9.94
N GLN A 534 17.04 16.97 9.57
CA GLN A 534 17.47 15.58 9.82
C GLN A 534 17.30 15.15 11.28
N LYS A 535 17.58 16.03 12.25
CA LYS A 535 17.41 15.69 13.67
C LYS A 535 15.96 15.44 14.08
N GLU A 536 14.99 16.08 13.42
CA GLU A 536 13.55 15.83 13.65
C GLU A 536 13.02 14.60 12.92
N ILE A 537 13.82 14.05 12.00
CA ILE A 537 13.58 12.77 11.33
C ILE A 537 14.18 11.63 12.16
N ASP A 538 15.35 11.88 12.75
CA ASP A 538 16.11 10.88 13.50
C ASP A 538 15.59 10.76 14.93
N GLY A 539 15.03 11.83 15.50
CA GLY A 539 14.70 11.95 16.93
C GLY A 539 13.62 11.02 17.47
N MET A 540 12.63 10.63 16.67
CA MET A 540 11.39 9.99 17.16
C MET A 540 11.59 8.58 17.74
N LEU A 541 12.54 7.80 17.23
CA LEU A 541 12.88 6.47 17.77
C LEU A 541 14.36 6.26 18.03
N SER A 542 15.21 7.25 17.72
CA SER A 542 16.65 7.13 18.01
C SER A 542 16.95 6.89 19.48
N ASN A 543 16.10 7.43 20.37
CA ASN A 543 16.23 7.24 21.82
C ASN A 543 15.61 5.93 22.33
N TYR A 544 14.88 5.18 21.49
CA TYR A 544 14.11 4.00 21.89
C TYR A 544 14.45 2.78 21.04
N LEU A 545 15.70 2.32 21.17
CA LEU A 545 16.22 1.17 20.42
C LEU A 545 15.32 -0.07 20.56
N THR A 546 14.77 -0.33 21.75
CA THR A 546 13.88 -1.47 22.01
C THR A 546 12.58 -1.39 21.21
N LEU A 547 11.98 -0.21 21.08
CA LEU A 547 10.80 -0.04 20.20
C LEU A 547 11.17 -0.28 18.75
N LYS A 548 12.34 0.24 18.34
CA LYS A 548 12.83 0.10 16.98
C LYS A 548 13.04 -1.35 16.56
N ASP A 549 13.57 -2.14 17.49
CA ASP A 549 13.84 -3.55 17.30
C ASP A 549 12.54 -4.39 17.25
N GLU A 550 11.47 -3.99 17.95
CA GLU A 550 10.16 -4.68 17.90
C GLU A 550 9.47 -4.54 16.53
N PHE A 551 9.44 -3.33 15.97
CA PHE A 551 8.91 -3.11 14.61
C PHE A 551 9.70 -3.92 13.58
N LEU A 552 11.02 -4.01 13.74
CA LEU A 552 11.86 -4.80 12.85
C LEU A 552 11.48 -6.28 12.89
N ILE A 553 11.26 -6.86 14.08
CA ILE A 553 10.85 -8.26 14.23
C ILE A 553 9.46 -8.50 13.65
N SER A 554 8.51 -7.63 13.95
CA SER A 554 7.13 -7.78 13.47
C SER A 554 7.08 -7.83 11.94
N ARG A 555 7.84 -6.94 11.29
CA ARG A 555 8.05 -6.94 9.84
C ARG A 555 8.68 -8.24 9.33
N LEU A 556 9.75 -8.68 9.98
CA LEU A 556 10.48 -9.87 9.59
C LEU A 556 9.60 -11.11 9.67
N ASP A 557 8.85 -11.29 10.77
CA ASP A 557 7.93 -12.41 10.96
C ASP A 557 6.80 -12.39 9.93
N HIS A 558 6.18 -11.23 9.67
CA HIS A 558 5.11 -11.08 8.69
C HIS A 558 5.54 -11.61 7.30
N TYR A 559 6.66 -11.12 6.76
CA TYR A 559 7.09 -11.54 5.43
C TYR A 559 7.54 -12.99 5.37
N MET A 560 8.21 -13.50 6.42
CA MET A 560 8.55 -14.91 6.49
C MET A 560 7.28 -15.79 6.53
N LYS A 561 6.25 -15.44 7.31
CA LYS A 561 4.95 -16.15 7.31
C LYS A 561 4.32 -16.14 5.93
N THR A 562 4.18 -14.95 5.33
CA THR A 562 3.59 -14.78 4.00
C THR A 562 4.31 -15.62 2.94
N ALA A 563 5.65 -15.66 2.95
CA ALA A 563 6.41 -16.50 2.03
C ALA A 563 6.21 -18.00 2.27
N LEU A 564 5.99 -18.44 3.51
CA LEU A 564 5.78 -19.85 3.85
C LEU A 564 4.36 -20.33 3.59
N GLU A 565 3.36 -19.44 3.68
CA GLU A 565 1.94 -19.74 3.50
C GLU A 565 1.47 -19.63 2.04
N THR A 566 2.19 -18.89 1.20
CA THR A 566 1.85 -18.75 -0.22
C THR A 566 2.11 -20.06 -0.98
N ALA A 567 1.08 -20.55 -1.68
CA ALA A 567 1.14 -21.80 -2.47
C ALA A 567 2.29 -21.80 -3.50
N PRO A 568 2.89 -22.97 -3.79
CA PRO A 568 4.16 -23.09 -4.53
C PRO A 568 4.08 -22.87 -6.06
N GLU A 569 3.09 -22.13 -6.56
CA GLU A 569 2.83 -22.04 -8.00
C GLU A 569 2.75 -20.59 -8.51
N GLY A 570 3.58 -20.29 -9.51
CA GLY A 570 3.54 -19.05 -10.29
C GLY A 570 4.47 -17.93 -9.80
N LEU A 571 4.62 -16.90 -10.66
CA LEU A 571 5.53 -15.76 -10.41
C LEU A 571 5.18 -14.95 -9.15
N LYS A 572 3.91 -14.94 -8.72
CA LYS A 572 3.48 -14.21 -7.51
C LYS A 572 4.26 -14.69 -6.29
N GLN A 573 4.38 -16.01 -6.12
CA GLN A 573 5.14 -16.59 -5.01
C GLN A 573 6.62 -16.20 -5.06
N ILE A 574 7.20 -16.16 -6.26
CA ILE A 574 8.59 -15.77 -6.46
C ILE A 574 8.84 -14.35 -5.96
N PHE A 575 7.96 -13.40 -6.30
CA PHE A 575 8.06 -12.03 -5.80
C PHE A 575 7.90 -11.91 -4.28
N VAL A 576 7.06 -12.76 -3.67
CA VAL A 576 6.90 -12.85 -2.20
C VAL A 576 8.18 -13.33 -1.54
N ILE A 577 8.83 -14.35 -2.12
CA ILE A 577 10.10 -14.90 -1.62
C ILE A 577 11.21 -13.87 -1.75
N GLU A 578 11.31 -13.18 -2.90
CA GLU A 578 12.27 -12.10 -3.09
C GLU A 578 12.08 -10.98 -2.06
N ARG A 579 10.83 -10.59 -1.78
CA ARG A 579 10.52 -9.59 -0.75
C ARG A 579 11.05 -10.03 0.62
N SER A 580 10.80 -11.29 0.95
CA SER A 580 11.21 -11.87 2.23
C SER A 580 12.73 -11.92 2.37
N LEU A 581 13.46 -12.30 1.30
CA LEU A 581 14.92 -12.25 1.28
C LEU A 581 15.46 -10.83 1.45
N GLN A 582 14.84 -9.85 0.80
CA GLN A 582 15.21 -8.45 0.96
C GLN A 582 15.02 -8.01 2.42
N VAL A 583 13.90 -8.35 3.05
CA VAL A 583 13.58 -8.00 4.45
C VAL A 583 14.53 -8.69 5.43
N ILE A 584 14.84 -9.98 5.23
CA ILE A 584 15.82 -10.72 6.04
C ILE A 584 17.18 -10.02 5.96
N GLY A 585 17.66 -9.75 4.76
CA GLY A 585 18.95 -9.08 4.58
C GLY A 585 18.96 -7.67 5.16
N GLU A 586 17.89 -6.89 5.02
CA GLU A 586 17.75 -5.55 5.61
C GLU A 586 17.84 -5.57 7.13
N SER A 587 17.33 -6.63 7.74
CA SER A 587 17.32 -6.81 9.20
C SER A 587 18.72 -7.10 9.74
N ILE A 588 19.60 -7.72 8.96
CA ILE A 588 20.96 -8.11 9.39
C ILE A 588 22.10 -7.20 8.86
N ASN A 589 21.82 -6.28 7.93
CA ASN A 589 22.82 -5.52 7.16
C ASN A 589 23.42 -4.28 7.88
N ILE A 590 23.69 -4.33 9.19
CA ILE A 590 24.40 -3.24 9.91
C ILE A 590 25.69 -3.82 10.50
N GLU A 591 26.84 -3.42 9.95
CA GLU A 591 28.17 -3.93 10.32
C GLU A 591 28.55 -3.63 11.77
N GLU A 592 28.23 -2.43 12.25
CA GLU A 592 28.42 -1.94 13.62
C GLU A 592 27.10 -1.90 14.42
N ALA A 593 26.31 -2.98 14.36
CA ALA A 593 25.11 -3.05 15.19
C ALA A 593 25.53 -3.00 16.66
N ASN A 594 24.94 -2.08 17.43
CA ASN A 594 25.12 -2.02 18.88
C ASN A 594 24.89 -3.44 19.46
N PRO A 595 25.78 -3.98 20.32
CA PRO A 595 25.58 -5.29 20.94
C PRO A 595 24.23 -5.44 21.65
N SER A 596 23.61 -4.34 22.06
CA SER A 596 22.27 -4.32 22.64
C SER A 596 21.12 -4.38 21.62
N SER A 597 21.36 -4.20 20.32
CA SER A 597 20.33 -4.26 19.27
C SER A 597 19.98 -5.70 18.91
N ILE A 598 18.71 -5.94 18.58
CA ILE A 598 18.23 -7.22 18.08
C ILE A 598 18.94 -7.67 16.80
N ARG A 599 19.41 -6.72 15.99
CA ARG A 599 20.16 -7.00 14.76
C ARG A 599 21.44 -7.78 15.06
N HIS A 600 22.08 -7.50 16.20
CA HIS A 600 23.24 -8.26 16.67
C HIS A 600 22.87 -9.71 16.99
N LEU A 601 21.75 -9.93 17.69
CA LEU A 601 21.25 -11.26 17.99
C LEU A 601 20.85 -12.04 16.73
N LEU A 602 20.17 -11.39 15.78
CA LEU A 602 19.86 -11.98 14.48
C LEU A 602 21.12 -12.36 13.71
N ARG A 603 22.21 -11.58 13.82
CA ARG A 603 23.49 -11.91 13.18
C ARG A 603 24.18 -13.10 13.83
N LYS A 604 24.17 -13.19 15.16
CA LYS A 604 24.72 -14.34 15.91
C LYS A 604 24.06 -15.67 15.53
N CYS A 605 22.87 -15.65 14.95
CA CYS A 605 22.17 -16.85 14.48
C CYS A 605 22.82 -17.51 13.25
N PHE A 606 23.77 -16.85 12.58
CA PHE A 606 24.34 -17.32 11.32
C PHE A 606 25.87 -17.31 11.33
N PRO A 607 26.50 -18.24 10.58
CA PRO A 607 27.92 -18.13 10.28
C PRO A 607 28.20 -16.95 9.34
N ASP A 608 29.43 -16.42 9.40
CA ASP A 608 29.86 -15.24 8.62
C ASP A 608 29.61 -15.39 7.12
N GLU A 609 29.83 -16.58 6.57
CA GLU A 609 29.58 -16.89 5.16
C GLU A 609 28.10 -16.68 4.77
N THR A 610 27.17 -17.13 5.62
CA THR A 610 25.73 -16.99 5.38
C THR A 610 25.30 -15.53 5.52
N LEU A 611 25.83 -14.81 6.51
CA LEU A 611 25.60 -13.36 6.65
C LEU A 611 26.02 -12.61 5.39
N GLU A 612 27.20 -12.90 4.86
CA GLU A 612 27.71 -12.24 3.67
C GLU A 612 26.84 -12.53 2.43
N VAL A 613 26.37 -13.76 2.27
CA VAL A 613 25.44 -14.10 1.18
C VAL A 613 24.12 -13.34 1.31
N LEU A 614 23.51 -13.32 2.50
CA LEU A 614 22.23 -12.64 2.72
C LEU A 614 22.34 -11.12 2.52
N LYS A 615 23.41 -10.49 3.03
CA LYS A 615 23.70 -9.06 2.80
C LYS A 615 23.86 -8.74 1.31
N LYS A 616 24.67 -9.54 0.60
CA LYS A 616 24.91 -9.36 -0.84
C LYS A 616 23.62 -9.55 -1.65
N THR A 617 22.82 -10.56 -1.30
CA THR A 617 21.51 -10.82 -1.92
C THR A 617 20.61 -9.60 -1.78
N ARG A 618 20.46 -9.08 -0.56
CA ARG A 618 19.66 -7.88 -0.30
C ARG A 618 20.18 -6.66 -1.04
N ASN A 619 21.48 -6.39 -1.00
CA ASN A 619 22.04 -5.22 -1.67
C ASN A 619 21.81 -5.28 -3.19
N THR A 620 21.90 -6.47 -3.77
CA THR A 620 21.55 -6.68 -5.18
C THR A 620 20.06 -6.43 -5.44
N LEU A 621 19.15 -6.99 -4.65
CA LEU A 621 17.71 -6.82 -4.82
C LEU A 621 17.25 -5.36 -4.64
N SER A 622 17.75 -4.66 -3.61
CA SER A 622 17.37 -3.27 -3.33
C SER A 622 17.99 -2.25 -4.31
N HIS A 623 19.10 -2.60 -4.96
CA HIS A 623 19.85 -1.69 -5.82
C HIS A 623 20.18 -2.30 -7.18
N LEU A 624 19.20 -3.01 -7.77
CA LEU A 624 19.33 -3.59 -9.11
C LEU A 624 19.85 -2.56 -10.11
N LYS A 625 20.88 -2.96 -10.85
CA LYS A 625 21.47 -2.24 -11.98
C LYS A 625 20.77 -2.69 -13.27
N SER A 626 20.77 -1.84 -14.29
CA SER A 626 20.09 -2.07 -15.57
C SER A 626 20.43 -3.43 -16.21
N PHE A 627 21.67 -3.93 -16.07
CA PHE A 627 22.11 -5.22 -16.62
C PHE A 627 21.67 -6.44 -15.80
N GLN A 628 21.26 -6.26 -14.54
CA GLN A 628 20.85 -7.35 -13.66
C GLN A 628 19.39 -7.75 -13.86
N PHE A 629 18.56 -6.87 -14.44
CA PHE A 629 17.16 -7.17 -14.73
C PHE A 629 16.97 -8.36 -15.67
N PRO A 630 17.65 -8.46 -16.82
CA PRO A 630 17.57 -9.67 -17.66
C PRO A 630 17.93 -10.95 -16.90
N LEU A 631 19.00 -10.92 -16.11
CA LEU A 631 19.43 -12.06 -15.29
C LEU A 631 18.36 -12.43 -14.26
N LYS A 632 17.75 -11.42 -13.62
CA LYS A 632 16.65 -11.60 -12.67
C LYS A 632 15.46 -12.30 -13.36
N PHE A 633 15.06 -11.86 -14.55
CA PHE A 633 13.96 -12.47 -15.30
C PHE A 633 14.23 -13.95 -15.63
N ASP A 634 15.47 -14.29 -16.00
CA ASP A 634 15.89 -15.68 -16.27
C ASP A 634 15.91 -16.55 -15.00
N ILE A 635 16.05 -15.94 -13.82
CA ILE A 635 16.04 -16.66 -12.54
C ILE A 635 14.62 -16.88 -12.06
N GLU A 636 13.73 -15.91 -12.28
CA GLU A 636 12.31 -15.97 -11.91
C GLU A 636 11.53 -17.09 -12.62
N VAL A 637 12.11 -17.75 -13.61
CA VAL A 637 11.53 -18.97 -14.21
C VAL A 637 11.97 -20.27 -13.51
N ASP A 638 12.95 -20.23 -12.61
CA ASP A 638 13.50 -21.39 -11.88
C ASP A 638 12.69 -21.69 -10.59
N THR A 639 11.49 -22.25 -10.75
CA THR A 639 10.58 -22.58 -9.62
C THR A 639 11.21 -23.52 -8.60
N ASN A 640 12.07 -24.44 -9.04
CA ASN A 640 12.80 -25.36 -8.17
C ASN A 640 13.76 -24.62 -7.24
N LEU A 641 14.48 -23.62 -7.75
CA LEU A 641 15.35 -22.78 -6.93
C LEU A 641 14.56 -22.05 -5.84
N PHE A 642 13.40 -21.48 -6.19
CA PHE A 642 12.57 -20.77 -5.22
C PHE A 642 11.92 -21.70 -4.18
N THR A 643 11.61 -22.95 -4.54
CA THR A 643 11.16 -23.96 -3.57
C THR A 643 12.26 -24.27 -2.53
N ILE A 644 13.52 -24.37 -2.97
CA ILE A 644 14.66 -24.55 -2.07
C ILE A 644 14.81 -23.32 -1.16
N ILE A 645 14.77 -22.11 -1.73
CA ILE A 645 14.85 -20.86 -0.95
C ILE A 645 13.72 -20.76 0.09
N GLN A 646 12.49 -21.14 -0.28
CA GLN A 646 11.35 -21.13 0.65
C GLN A 646 11.60 -22.07 1.85
N SER A 647 12.22 -23.24 1.61
CA SER A 647 12.63 -24.15 2.68
C SER A 647 13.74 -23.56 3.56
N GLU A 648 14.68 -22.80 2.97
CA GLU A 648 15.73 -22.09 3.70
C GLU A 648 15.15 -20.96 4.56
N ILE A 649 14.16 -20.21 4.06
CA ILE A 649 13.41 -19.21 4.84
C ILE A 649 12.72 -19.85 6.04
N ARG A 650 12.17 -21.07 5.90
CA ARG A 650 11.58 -21.81 7.03
C ARG A 650 12.60 -22.09 8.11
N ASN A 651 13.81 -22.49 7.72
CA ASN A 651 14.90 -22.77 8.65
C ASN A 651 15.40 -21.49 9.32
N ILE A 652 15.55 -20.40 8.57
CA ILE A 652 15.87 -19.06 9.09
C ILE A 652 14.85 -18.66 10.15
N LYS A 653 13.55 -18.76 9.84
CA LYS A 653 12.47 -18.39 10.76
C LYS A 653 12.55 -19.15 12.08
N LYS A 654 12.74 -20.48 12.04
CA LYS A 654 12.85 -21.31 13.25
C LYS A 654 13.99 -20.86 14.18
N VAL A 655 15.11 -20.40 13.61
CA VAL A 655 16.23 -19.90 14.41
C VAL A 655 15.91 -18.51 14.99
N PHE A 656 15.19 -17.67 14.24
CA PHE A 656 14.78 -16.34 14.69
C PHE A 656 13.70 -16.34 15.77
N GLU A 657 12.88 -17.38 15.91
CA GLU A 657 11.80 -17.45 16.91
C GLU A 657 12.31 -17.12 18.33
N LYS A 658 13.49 -17.64 18.72
CA LYS A 658 14.08 -17.34 20.03
C LYS A 658 14.52 -15.89 20.18
N VAL A 659 15.00 -15.30 19.09
CA VAL A 659 15.36 -13.88 19.05
C VAL A 659 14.09 -13.02 19.19
N PHE A 660 12.98 -13.43 18.59
CA PHE A 660 11.69 -12.75 18.73
C PHE A 660 11.19 -12.78 20.17
N ASP A 661 11.30 -13.91 20.85
CA ASP A 661 10.94 -14.03 22.27
C ASP A 661 11.82 -13.16 23.17
N ILE A 662 13.13 -13.12 22.93
CA ILE A 662 14.05 -12.24 23.66
C ILE A 662 13.67 -10.77 23.49
N GLN A 663 13.34 -10.33 22.28
CA GLN A 663 12.95 -8.95 22.06
C GLN A 663 11.67 -8.59 22.78
N ARG A 664 10.65 -9.45 22.74
CA ARG A 664 9.40 -9.23 23.45
C ARG A 664 9.64 -9.05 24.95
N ILE A 665 10.51 -9.88 25.53
CA ILE A 665 10.93 -9.74 26.93
C ILE A 665 11.68 -8.41 27.16
N ARG A 666 12.60 -8.03 26.28
CA ARG A 666 13.33 -6.75 26.37
C ARG A 666 12.39 -5.55 26.31
N LEU A 667 11.36 -5.61 25.47
CA LEU A 667 10.35 -4.57 25.36
C LEU A 667 9.54 -4.43 26.65
N ILE A 668 9.06 -5.54 27.20
CA ILE A 668 8.33 -5.53 28.47
C ILE A 668 9.22 -5.01 29.61
N GLU A 669 10.47 -5.48 29.70
CA GLU A 669 11.45 -5.00 30.68
C GLU A 669 11.69 -3.49 30.54
N PHE A 670 11.87 -3.00 29.31
CA PHE A 670 12.03 -1.58 29.01
C PHE A 670 10.83 -0.75 29.50
N LEU A 671 9.61 -1.19 29.21
CA LEU A 671 8.39 -0.49 29.63
C LEU A 671 8.23 -0.51 31.17
N ILE A 672 8.57 -1.62 31.84
CA ILE A 672 8.55 -1.70 33.31
C ILE A 672 9.56 -0.75 33.94
N ASN A 673 10.81 -0.73 33.44
CA ASN A 673 11.85 0.15 33.97
C ASN A 673 11.48 1.63 33.79
N ARG A 674 10.89 1.97 32.65
CA ARG A 674 10.41 3.32 32.39
C ARG A 674 9.22 3.71 33.28
N GLY A 675 8.31 2.76 33.54
CA GLY A 675 7.29 2.91 34.56
C GLY A 675 7.90 3.18 35.94
N LEU A 676 8.92 2.41 36.35
CA LEU A 676 9.64 2.61 37.63
C LEU A 676 10.27 4.01 37.75
N GLU A 677 10.91 4.50 36.68
CA GLU A 677 11.46 5.87 36.65
C GLU A 677 10.36 6.93 36.80
N SER A 678 9.21 6.70 36.17
CA SER A 678 8.06 7.61 36.27
C SER A 678 7.45 7.61 37.67
N VAL A 679 7.38 6.44 38.33
CA VAL A 679 6.96 6.34 39.73
C VAL A 679 7.89 7.12 40.65
N GLN A 680 9.21 7.02 40.48
CA GLN A 680 10.17 7.73 41.33
C GLN A 680 9.98 9.25 41.25
N ARG A 681 9.82 9.80 40.04
CA ARG A 681 9.53 11.23 39.87
C ARG A 681 8.19 11.62 40.48
N PHE A 682 7.16 10.78 40.31
CA PHE A 682 5.85 11.05 40.87
C PHE A 682 5.84 11.00 42.41
N GLN A 683 6.62 10.10 43.02
CA GLN A 683 6.83 10.07 44.47
C GLN A 683 7.49 11.36 44.96
N GLU A 684 8.49 11.87 44.23
CA GLU A 684 9.20 13.12 44.53
C GLU A 684 8.27 14.35 44.39
N ASP A 685 7.44 14.39 43.35
CA ASP A 685 6.61 15.56 43.01
C ASP A 685 5.26 15.61 43.76
N ALA A 686 4.61 14.45 43.97
CA ALA A 686 3.27 14.36 44.55
C ALA A 686 3.25 13.92 46.03
N GLY A 687 4.38 13.41 46.57
CA GLY A 687 4.46 12.94 47.96
C GLY A 687 3.63 11.70 48.27
N ILE A 688 3.27 10.91 47.26
CA ILE A 688 2.44 9.70 47.38
C ILE A 688 3.36 8.47 47.55
N ASP A 689 3.12 7.64 48.56
CA ASP A 689 3.95 6.46 48.87
C ASP A 689 3.60 5.22 48.02
N MET A 690 4.20 5.13 46.84
CA MET A 690 4.04 4.00 45.91
C MET A 690 4.93 2.76 46.24
N HIS A 691 5.45 2.60 47.48
CA HIS A 691 6.48 1.59 47.81
C HIS A 691 6.11 0.14 47.45
N THR A 692 4.89 -0.30 47.77
CA THR A 692 4.41 -1.66 47.51
C THR A 692 4.37 -1.99 46.00
N LEU A 693 4.00 -1.00 45.19
CA LEU A 693 3.98 -1.10 43.75
C LEU A 693 5.39 -1.17 43.16
N VAL A 694 6.29 -0.30 43.62
CA VAL A 694 7.71 -0.29 43.21
C VAL A 694 8.34 -1.66 43.49
N LEU A 695 8.05 -2.27 44.63
CA LEU A 695 8.54 -3.61 44.97
C LEU A 695 8.00 -4.67 44.01
N SER A 696 6.71 -4.62 43.68
CA SER A 696 6.07 -5.54 42.74
C SER A 696 6.66 -5.42 41.33
N MET A 697 6.79 -4.20 40.81
CA MET A 697 7.42 -3.92 39.50
C MET A 697 8.89 -4.35 39.46
N LYS A 698 9.65 -4.13 40.54
CA LYS A 698 11.04 -4.60 40.67
C LYS A 698 11.12 -6.13 40.62
N ASN A 699 10.23 -6.84 41.32
CA ASN A 699 10.18 -8.30 41.31
C ASN A 699 9.88 -8.84 39.90
N PHE A 700 8.89 -8.25 39.20
CA PHE A 700 8.63 -8.59 37.80
C PHE A 700 9.86 -8.37 36.91
N GLY A 701 10.51 -7.20 37.03
CA GLY A 701 11.72 -6.89 36.29
C GLY A 701 12.85 -7.90 36.52
N VAL A 702 13.00 -8.43 37.74
CA VAL A 702 13.98 -9.50 38.05
C VAL A 702 13.63 -10.80 37.34
N THR A 703 12.36 -11.22 37.35
CA THR A 703 11.91 -12.43 36.66
C THR A 703 12.13 -12.35 35.15
N PHE A 704 11.82 -11.19 34.52
CA PHE A 704 12.09 -10.97 33.10
C PHE A 704 13.59 -11.02 32.77
N ARG A 705 14.44 -10.42 33.62
CA ARG A 705 15.91 -10.51 33.45
C ARG A 705 16.40 -11.95 33.53
N GLN A 706 15.92 -12.72 34.50
CA GLN A 706 16.29 -14.13 34.63
C GLN A 706 15.90 -14.92 33.36
N LYS A 707 14.66 -14.75 32.89
CA LYS A 707 14.18 -15.45 31.68
C LYS A 707 14.94 -15.05 30.43
N ARG A 708 15.28 -13.76 30.31
CA ARG A 708 16.13 -13.25 29.24
C ARG A 708 17.52 -13.86 29.29
N SER A 709 18.16 -13.92 30.46
CA SER A 709 19.49 -14.53 30.62
C SER A 709 19.48 -16.03 30.30
N GLU A 710 18.40 -16.77 30.63
CA GLU A 710 18.23 -18.17 30.21
C GLU A 710 18.19 -18.30 28.67
N LEU A 711 17.42 -17.45 27.98
CA LEU A 711 17.29 -17.47 26.52
C LEU A 711 18.56 -17.01 25.81
N GLU A 712 19.21 -15.94 26.30
CA GLU A 712 20.49 -15.46 25.78
C GLU A 712 21.60 -16.52 25.99
N GLY A 713 21.63 -17.17 27.16
CA GLY A 713 22.54 -18.29 27.44
C GLY A 713 22.32 -19.49 26.52
N PHE A 714 21.06 -19.79 26.18
CA PHE A 714 20.75 -20.82 25.18
C PHE A 714 21.28 -20.42 23.78
N LEU A 715 21.13 -19.16 23.37
CA LEU A 715 21.67 -18.69 22.09
C LEU A 715 23.20 -18.79 22.04
N ASP A 716 23.89 -18.38 23.11
CA ASP A 716 25.35 -18.44 23.18
C ASP A 716 25.86 -19.92 23.19
N GLN A 717 25.12 -20.85 23.79
CA GLN A 717 25.43 -22.30 23.75
C GLN A 717 25.16 -22.94 22.37
N THR A 718 24.12 -22.49 21.67
CA THR A 718 23.81 -23.01 20.32
C THR A 718 24.67 -22.42 19.21
N GLY A 719 25.23 -21.22 19.43
CA GLY A 719 26.19 -20.58 18.53
C GLY A 719 27.54 -21.30 18.43
N THR A 720 27.89 -22.15 19.40
CA THR A 720 29.15 -22.91 19.39
C THR A 720 29.05 -24.31 18.78
N ASP A 721 27.86 -24.95 18.69
CA ASP A 721 27.80 -26.37 18.28
C ASP A 721 26.57 -26.88 17.49
N GLY A 722 25.53 -26.11 17.07
CA GLY A 722 24.30 -26.82 16.62
C GLY A 722 23.26 -26.25 15.67
N ASN A 723 23.32 -25.02 15.14
CA ASN A 723 22.30 -24.53 14.18
C ASN A 723 22.89 -23.70 13.04
N CYS A 724 23.90 -24.21 12.34
CA CYS A 724 24.38 -23.57 11.11
C CYS A 724 23.30 -23.66 10.03
N VAL A 725 22.48 -22.62 9.89
CA VAL A 725 21.57 -22.49 8.76
C VAL A 725 22.42 -22.20 7.53
N ILE A 726 22.66 -23.22 6.71
CA ILE A 726 23.33 -23.07 5.42
C ILE A 726 22.26 -22.66 4.40
N VAL A 727 22.61 -21.71 3.52
CA VAL A 727 21.69 -21.14 2.52
C VAL A 727 22.15 -21.38 1.06
N PRO A 728 22.35 -22.65 0.63
CA PRO A 728 22.89 -22.95 -0.69
C PRO A 728 22.01 -22.48 -1.85
N GLY A 729 20.68 -22.49 -1.69
CA GLY A 729 19.70 -21.97 -2.62
C GLY A 729 19.80 -20.45 -2.78
N ILE A 730 19.81 -19.71 -1.67
CA ILE A 730 20.01 -18.24 -1.70
C ILE A 730 21.40 -17.89 -2.27
N THR A 731 22.43 -18.67 -1.94
CA THR A 731 23.78 -18.51 -2.54
C THR A 731 23.74 -18.69 -4.05
N LYS A 732 23.07 -19.72 -4.55
CA LYS A 732 22.89 -19.98 -5.99
C LYS A 732 22.08 -18.87 -6.66
N PHE A 733 21.04 -18.36 -6.00
CA PHE A 733 20.24 -17.23 -6.47
C PHE A 733 21.06 -15.96 -6.63
N TRP A 734 21.78 -15.54 -5.59
CA TRP A 734 22.68 -14.39 -5.67
C TRP A 734 23.74 -14.56 -6.75
N ARG A 735 24.33 -15.76 -6.86
CA ARG A 735 25.34 -16.05 -7.89
C ARG A 735 24.78 -15.83 -9.30
N LYS A 736 23.60 -16.41 -9.60
CA LYS A 736 22.94 -16.22 -10.88
C LYS A 736 22.61 -14.74 -11.16
N LEU A 737 22.13 -13.99 -10.16
CA LEU A 737 21.81 -12.55 -10.29
C LEU A 737 23.03 -11.70 -10.66
N MET A 738 24.22 -12.12 -10.24
CA MET A 738 25.48 -11.44 -10.55
C MET A 738 26.10 -11.93 -11.88
N GLY A 739 25.46 -12.86 -12.58
CA GLY A 739 25.95 -13.43 -13.83
C GLY A 739 26.99 -14.54 -13.65
N PHE A 740 27.13 -15.11 -12.44
CA PHE A 740 27.96 -16.29 -12.23
C PHE A 740 27.23 -17.54 -12.77
N ALA A 741 27.89 -18.26 -13.68
CA ALA A 741 27.31 -19.39 -14.41
C ALA A 741 27.00 -20.62 -13.53
N SER A 742 26.13 -21.52 -14.01
CA SER A 742 25.72 -22.75 -13.30
C SER A 742 26.76 -23.88 -13.37
N ARG A 743 26.70 -24.89 -12.47
CA ARG A 743 27.57 -26.09 -12.48
C ARG A 743 27.70 -26.78 -13.84
N ALA A 744 26.63 -26.83 -14.64
CA ALA A 744 26.67 -27.45 -15.97
C ALA A 744 27.45 -26.61 -17.01
N GLN A 745 27.51 -25.29 -16.83
CA GLN A 745 28.41 -24.41 -17.57
C GLN A 745 29.84 -24.48 -17.01
N GLU A 746 30.03 -24.69 -15.69
CA GLU A 746 31.33 -24.99 -15.08
C GLU A 746 31.92 -26.31 -15.61
N ASP A 747 31.11 -27.35 -15.84
CA ASP A 747 31.56 -28.62 -16.41
C ASP A 747 31.94 -28.50 -17.89
N LYS A 748 31.26 -27.62 -18.64
CA LYS A 748 31.66 -27.24 -20.01
C LYS A 748 32.95 -26.43 -20.04
N ILE A 749 33.19 -25.60 -19.03
CA ILE A 749 34.44 -24.83 -18.84
C ILE A 749 35.58 -25.74 -18.31
N ARG A 750 35.27 -26.77 -17.52
CA ARG A 750 36.21 -27.86 -17.16
C ARG A 750 36.64 -28.71 -18.35
N GLY A 751 35.92 -28.63 -19.48
CA GLY A 751 36.31 -29.22 -20.76
C GLY A 751 37.61 -28.65 -21.34
N GLU A 752 38.10 -27.49 -20.86
CA GLU A 752 39.35 -26.89 -21.31
C GLU A 752 40.34 -26.62 -20.16
N VAL A 753 40.66 -27.65 -19.38
CA VAL A 753 41.96 -27.71 -18.68
C VAL A 753 42.59 -29.10 -18.79
N PRO A 754 43.55 -29.31 -19.70
CA PRO A 754 44.56 -30.33 -19.51
C PRO A 754 45.70 -29.78 -18.65
N SER A 755 45.82 -30.30 -17.44
CA SER A 755 46.99 -30.10 -16.57
C SER A 755 48.21 -30.82 -17.16
N LYS A 756 49.35 -30.14 -17.20
CA LYS A 756 50.59 -30.82 -16.80
C LYS A 756 50.94 -30.41 -15.38
N VAL A 757 50.60 -31.28 -14.42
CA VAL A 757 51.62 -31.70 -13.47
C VAL A 757 52.60 -32.53 -14.28
N LYS A 758 53.78 -31.94 -14.50
CA LYS A 758 55.08 -32.36 -15.09
C LYS A 758 55.09 -33.33 -16.29
N SER A 759 54.25 -34.36 -16.32
CA SER A 759 53.67 -34.95 -17.53
C SER A 759 52.30 -35.56 -17.19
N ARG A 760 51.35 -35.43 -18.13
CA ARG A 760 49.92 -35.71 -17.97
C ARG A 760 49.59 -37.11 -17.43
N VAL A 761 50.48 -38.09 -17.59
CA VAL A 761 50.26 -39.48 -17.15
C VAL A 761 50.38 -39.64 -15.63
N ALA A 762 51.29 -38.90 -14.98
CA ALA A 762 51.47 -38.96 -13.53
C ALA A 762 50.34 -38.25 -12.76
N ALA A 763 49.84 -37.14 -13.33
CA ALA A 763 48.75 -36.35 -12.74
C ALA A 763 47.42 -37.12 -12.71
N VAL A 764 47.19 -37.97 -13.72
CA VAL A 764 45.95 -38.74 -13.85
C VAL A 764 45.94 -39.94 -12.91
N GLN A 765 47.08 -40.63 -12.75
CA GLN A 765 47.18 -41.73 -11.78
C GLN A 765 47.05 -41.29 -10.32
N GLU A 766 47.54 -40.09 -9.98
CA GLU A 766 47.41 -39.51 -8.63
C GLU A 766 45.96 -39.05 -8.36
N LEU A 767 45.30 -38.46 -9.37
CA LEU A 767 43.90 -38.02 -9.27
C LEU A 767 42.91 -39.19 -9.20
N GLU A 768 43.16 -40.28 -9.93
CA GLU A 768 42.34 -41.50 -9.89
C GLU A 768 42.46 -42.22 -8.55
N GLN A 769 43.67 -42.25 -7.96
CA GLN A 769 43.89 -42.80 -6.62
C GLN A 769 43.21 -41.98 -5.50
N ASP A 770 43.08 -40.66 -5.65
CA ASP A 770 42.43 -39.79 -4.67
C ASP A 770 40.90 -39.80 -4.80
N LEU A 771 40.37 -39.94 -6.02
CA LEU A 771 38.94 -40.12 -6.30
C LEU A 771 38.42 -41.48 -5.82
N ASP A 772 39.19 -42.55 -6.00
CA ASP A 772 38.84 -43.88 -5.48
C ASP A 772 38.87 -43.96 -3.94
N ARG A 773 39.49 -42.96 -3.27
CA ARG A 773 39.55 -42.83 -1.81
C ARG A 773 38.47 -41.93 -1.20
N GLY A 774 37.59 -41.33 -2.00
CA GLY A 774 36.42 -40.59 -1.52
C GLY A 774 36.75 -39.31 -0.72
N ILE A 775 37.91 -38.68 -0.95
CA ILE A 775 38.32 -37.47 -0.23
C ILE A 775 37.70 -36.23 -0.91
N VAL A 776 36.92 -35.44 -0.17
CA VAL A 776 36.29 -34.19 -0.60
C VAL A 776 37.36 -33.11 -0.80
N VAL A 777 37.37 -32.48 -1.98
CA VAL A 777 38.32 -31.40 -2.31
C VAL A 777 37.69 -30.02 -2.08
N ASP A 778 38.46 -29.22 -1.36
CA ASP A 778 38.27 -27.84 -0.88
C ASP A 778 37.64 -26.83 -1.89
N VAL A 779 36.61 -26.13 -1.40
CA VAL A 779 35.77 -25.13 -2.12
C VAL A 779 36.51 -23.78 -2.27
N ASP A 780 37.51 -23.49 -1.44
CA ASP A 780 38.35 -22.27 -1.55
C ASP A 780 39.21 -22.27 -2.84
N ARG A 781 39.32 -23.42 -3.50
CA ARG A 781 40.00 -23.53 -4.79
C ARG A 781 39.17 -22.93 -5.94
N PHE A 782 37.85 -22.78 -5.78
CA PHE A 782 36.92 -22.34 -6.83
C PHE A 782 36.68 -20.82 -6.88
N ASP A 783 36.89 -20.10 -5.78
CA ASP A 783 36.91 -18.61 -5.75
C ASP A 783 38.09 -18.01 -6.54
N ASN A 784 38.96 -18.84 -7.12
CA ASN A 784 40.12 -18.43 -7.89
C ASN A 784 39.87 -18.17 -9.38
N LEU A 785 38.62 -18.25 -9.88
CA LEU A 785 38.35 -18.24 -11.32
C LEU A 785 37.81 -16.95 -11.94
N PHE A 786 37.49 -15.86 -11.20
CA PHE A 786 37.29 -14.53 -11.80
C PHE A 786 37.74 -13.35 -10.91
N LEU A 787 38.64 -12.52 -11.47
CA LEU A 787 39.09 -11.17 -11.09
C LEU A 787 39.41 -10.92 -9.61
N LYS A 788 40.63 -11.29 -9.19
CA LYS A 788 41.16 -10.87 -7.89
C LYS A 788 41.42 -9.36 -7.88
N LYS A 789 41.29 -8.75 -6.71
CA LYS A 789 41.91 -7.44 -6.39
C LYS A 789 43.41 -7.41 -6.75
N LYS A 790 44.05 -8.59 -6.74
CA LYS A 790 45.42 -8.86 -7.18
C LYS A 790 45.61 -8.76 -8.70
N ASP A 791 44.61 -9.12 -9.52
CA ASP A 791 44.66 -9.08 -10.98
C ASP A 791 44.43 -7.65 -11.49
N ILE A 792 43.46 -6.94 -10.91
CA ILE A 792 43.32 -5.49 -11.07
C ILE A 792 44.59 -4.79 -10.57
N GLY A 793 45.16 -5.25 -9.44
CA GLY A 793 46.44 -4.78 -8.92
C GLY A 793 47.62 -5.05 -9.86
N LYS A 794 47.61 -6.15 -10.62
CA LYS A 794 48.63 -6.50 -11.61
C LYS A 794 48.54 -5.60 -12.83
N ILE A 795 47.33 -5.37 -13.35
CA ILE A 795 47.06 -4.39 -14.42
C ILE A 795 47.48 -2.98 -13.97
N LYS A 796 47.12 -2.57 -12.74
CA LYS A 796 47.52 -1.27 -12.14
C LYS A 796 49.04 -1.18 -11.99
N LYS A 797 49.74 -2.27 -11.61
CA LYS A 797 51.22 -2.31 -11.51
C LYS A 797 51.90 -2.25 -12.88
N GLU A 798 51.43 -2.99 -13.88
CA GLU A 798 51.97 -2.95 -15.26
C GLU A 798 51.81 -1.54 -15.86
N TYR A 799 50.66 -0.91 -15.64
CA TYR A 799 50.41 0.47 -16.06
C TYR A 799 51.27 1.49 -15.32
N THR A 800 51.42 1.35 -13.99
CA THR A 800 52.30 2.23 -13.20
C THR A 800 53.78 2.07 -13.58
N LYS A 801 54.20 0.87 -13.95
CA LYS A 801 55.56 0.59 -14.42
C LYS A 801 55.83 1.28 -15.77
N TYR A 802 54.91 1.14 -16.73
CA TYR A 802 54.98 1.83 -18.02
C TYR A 802 55.13 3.35 -17.84
N LEU A 803 54.31 3.98 -17.00
CA LEU A 803 54.38 5.42 -16.74
C LEU A 803 55.73 5.86 -16.14
N LYS A 804 56.33 5.06 -15.27
CA LYS A 804 57.65 5.35 -14.68
C LYS A 804 58.78 5.25 -15.71
N GLU A 805 58.71 4.28 -16.61
CA GLU A 805 59.68 4.09 -17.69
C GLU A 805 59.57 5.21 -18.74
N GLU A 806 58.36 5.66 -19.03
CA GLU A 806 58.10 6.77 -19.95
C GLU A 806 58.56 8.13 -19.38
N PHE A 807 58.28 8.40 -18.10
CA PHE A 807 58.78 9.59 -17.40
C PHE A 807 60.31 9.62 -17.34
N ALA A 808 60.97 8.47 -17.08
CA ALA A 808 62.42 8.37 -17.06
C ALA A 808 63.03 8.68 -18.44
N ALA A 809 62.41 8.20 -19.52
CA ALA A 809 62.82 8.50 -20.89
C ALA A 809 62.64 9.98 -21.25
N GLU A 810 61.52 10.62 -20.85
CA GLU A 810 61.29 12.05 -21.07
C GLU A 810 62.27 12.92 -20.27
N THR A 811 62.60 12.58 -19.01
CA THR A 811 63.64 13.30 -18.25
C THR A 811 65.05 13.10 -18.80
N GLY A 812 65.36 11.93 -19.36
CA GLY A 812 66.64 11.67 -20.04
C GLY A 812 66.79 12.46 -21.34
N GLU A 813 65.71 12.61 -22.12
CA GLU A 813 65.68 13.47 -23.31
C GLU A 813 65.68 14.96 -22.96
N LEU A 814 65.00 15.38 -21.89
CA LEU A 814 65.04 16.77 -21.41
C LEU A 814 66.42 17.16 -20.89
N SER A 815 67.16 16.24 -20.24
CA SER A 815 68.54 16.50 -19.82
C SER A 815 69.49 16.62 -21.02
N LYS A 816 69.34 15.78 -22.06
CA LYS A 816 70.09 15.90 -23.33
C LYS A 816 69.73 17.17 -24.11
N ARG A 817 68.45 17.54 -24.18
CA ARG A 817 67.99 18.77 -24.86
C ARG A 817 68.37 20.03 -24.09
N LYS A 818 68.51 19.97 -22.77
CA LYS A 818 69.00 21.11 -21.97
C LYS A 818 70.49 21.34 -22.22
N GLU A 819 71.29 20.28 -22.31
CA GLU A 819 72.71 20.34 -22.71
C GLU A 819 72.90 20.80 -24.18
N GLU A 820 71.99 20.44 -25.10
CA GLU A 820 72.05 20.91 -26.49
C GLU A 820 71.45 22.33 -26.70
N SER A 821 70.55 22.79 -25.82
CA SER A 821 69.93 24.13 -25.90
C SER A 821 70.78 25.25 -25.29
N GLU A 822 71.71 24.95 -24.39
CA GLU A 822 72.69 25.93 -23.89
C GLU A 822 73.82 26.21 -24.90
N ALA A 823 73.95 25.41 -25.98
CA ALA A 823 74.94 25.59 -27.04
C ALA A 823 74.44 26.37 -28.28
N ARG A 824 73.17 26.77 -28.36
CA ARG A 824 72.62 27.54 -29.50
C ARG A 824 71.64 28.63 -29.05
N SER A 825 72.16 29.65 -28.39
CA SER A 825 71.53 30.96 -28.31
C SER A 825 72.28 31.90 -29.24
N HIS A 826 71.72 32.26 -30.39
CA HIS A 826 71.80 33.58 -31.04
C HIS A 826 71.04 33.62 -32.38
N ARG A 827 70.25 34.71 -32.54
CA ARG A 827 69.60 35.29 -33.73
C ARG A 827 68.16 34.89 -34.13
N SER A 828 67.27 35.81 -33.75
CA SER A 828 66.48 36.75 -34.59
C SER A 828 65.30 36.27 -35.47
N SER A 829 64.14 36.82 -35.08
CA SER A 829 63.06 37.48 -35.85
C SER A 829 62.19 36.71 -36.88
N LYS A 830 60.86 36.72 -36.57
CA LYS A 830 59.61 36.91 -37.38
C LYS A 830 59.67 36.50 -38.87
N THR A 831 58.72 35.74 -39.43
CA THR A 831 57.30 36.11 -39.68
C THR A 831 56.39 34.90 -39.99
N GLU A 832 55.08 35.17 -40.00
CA GLU A 832 53.89 34.31 -40.19
C GLU A 832 53.82 33.43 -41.47
N SER A 833 53.11 32.30 -41.39
CA SER A 833 51.92 32.00 -42.24
C SER A 833 51.35 30.58 -41.98
N GLU A 834 50.03 30.48 -42.18
CA GLU A 834 49.12 29.37 -41.91
C GLU A 834 49.32 28.14 -42.82
N VAL A 835 49.10 26.93 -42.28
CA VAL A 835 48.52 25.77 -43.00
C VAL A 835 47.78 24.86 -41.98
N GLY A 836 46.46 24.69 -42.12
CA GLY A 836 45.72 23.55 -41.52
C GLY A 836 45.90 22.28 -42.36
N PRO A 837 45.65 21.05 -41.86
CA PRO A 837 44.29 20.67 -41.50
C PRO A 837 44.13 19.63 -40.35
N GLY A 838 42.89 19.51 -39.90
CA GLY A 838 42.46 18.49 -38.95
C GLY A 838 42.50 17.06 -39.50
N HIS A 839 43.05 16.16 -38.67
CA HIS A 839 42.47 14.86 -38.29
C HIS A 839 43.31 14.16 -37.21
N GLN A 840 44.46 14.72 -36.81
CA GLN A 840 45.27 14.25 -35.67
C GLN A 840 44.78 14.73 -34.28
N SER A 841 43.84 15.68 -34.22
CA SER A 841 43.44 16.36 -32.97
C SER A 841 42.71 15.45 -31.95
N LYS A 842 41.94 14.45 -32.38
CA LYS A 842 41.27 13.51 -31.44
C LYS A 842 42.22 12.44 -30.88
N ARG A 843 43.21 11.98 -31.66
CA ARG A 843 44.23 11.02 -31.21
C ARG A 843 45.17 11.65 -30.19
N ALA A 844 45.60 12.89 -30.44
CA ALA A 844 46.41 13.67 -29.52
C ALA A 844 45.66 14.06 -28.23
N GLY A 845 44.35 14.38 -28.30
CA GLY A 845 43.59 14.85 -27.14
C GLY A 845 43.36 13.82 -26.02
N LEU A 846 43.23 12.52 -26.34
CA LEU A 846 43.09 11.46 -25.34
C LEU A 846 44.46 11.11 -24.74
N LEU A 847 45.49 10.97 -25.57
CA LEU A 847 46.88 10.73 -25.13
C LEU A 847 47.39 11.88 -24.27
N HIS A 848 47.09 13.13 -24.62
CA HIS A 848 47.42 14.31 -23.81
C HIS A 848 46.65 14.35 -22.48
N LYS A 849 45.39 13.89 -22.43
CA LYS A 849 44.63 13.77 -21.17
C LYS A 849 45.13 12.62 -20.27
N ILE A 850 45.65 11.55 -20.86
CA ILE A 850 46.21 10.41 -20.12
C ILE A 850 47.61 10.75 -19.61
N LYS A 851 48.46 11.36 -20.45
CA LYS A 851 49.82 11.81 -20.09
C LYS A 851 49.85 12.95 -19.07
N ASN A 852 48.90 13.91 -19.15
CA ASN A 852 48.89 15.10 -18.28
C ASN A 852 47.87 15.03 -17.13
N SER A 853 47.27 13.85 -16.87
CA SER A 853 46.44 13.67 -15.66
C SER A 853 47.34 13.62 -14.44
N SER A 854 47.04 14.44 -13.42
CA SER A 854 47.75 14.43 -12.14
C SER A 854 47.58 13.10 -11.38
N ASN A 855 46.61 12.26 -11.77
CA ASN A 855 46.48 10.88 -11.31
C ASN A 855 45.83 9.99 -12.40
N PRO A 856 46.63 9.32 -13.25
CA PRO A 856 46.13 8.50 -14.37
C PRO A 856 45.25 7.31 -13.94
N LEU A 857 45.36 6.85 -12.69
CA LEU A 857 44.52 5.77 -12.14
C LEU A 857 43.06 6.20 -12.00
N ASN A 858 42.80 7.48 -11.70
CA ASN A 858 41.43 8.03 -11.69
C ASN A 858 40.81 8.06 -13.10
N THR A 859 41.62 8.10 -14.15
CA THR A 859 41.15 8.02 -15.53
C THR A 859 40.69 6.62 -15.88
N LEU A 860 41.41 5.58 -15.43
CA LEU A 860 40.98 4.17 -15.54
C LEU A 860 39.75 3.88 -14.67
N ASP A 861 39.72 4.34 -13.42
CA ASP A 861 38.55 4.18 -12.55
C ASP A 861 37.33 4.94 -13.13
N SER A 862 37.52 6.12 -13.75
CA SER A 862 36.46 6.83 -14.50
C SER A 862 36.06 6.14 -15.82
N ILE A 863 36.91 5.31 -16.42
CA ILE A 863 36.63 4.50 -17.61
C ILE A 863 35.78 3.29 -17.21
N PHE A 864 36.08 2.66 -16.07
CA PHE A 864 35.34 1.53 -15.51
C PHE A 864 34.01 1.93 -14.86
N GLU A 865 33.91 3.09 -14.22
CA GLU A 865 32.65 3.57 -13.62
C GLU A 865 31.66 4.12 -14.66
N LYS A 866 32.15 4.65 -15.79
CA LYS A 866 31.29 5.34 -16.78
C LYS A 866 30.86 4.49 -17.97
N ASN A 867 31.24 3.21 -18.05
CA ASN A 867 30.85 2.28 -19.13
C ASN A 867 30.97 2.84 -20.56
N LYS A 868 31.96 3.71 -20.83
CA LYS A 868 32.10 4.46 -22.09
C LYS A 868 33.51 4.35 -22.65
N VAL A 869 33.91 3.14 -23.01
CA VAL A 869 35.15 2.91 -23.76
C VAL A 869 34.78 2.46 -25.17
N SER A 870 35.10 3.26 -26.18
CA SER A 870 34.92 2.85 -27.57
C SER A 870 35.95 1.77 -27.94
N GLU A 871 35.61 0.91 -28.89
CA GLU A 871 36.54 -0.12 -29.40
C GLU A 871 37.85 0.47 -29.94
N SER A 872 37.79 1.70 -30.48
CA SER A 872 38.96 2.47 -30.88
C SER A 872 39.82 2.96 -29.70
N GLN A 873 39.23 3.34 -28.58
CA GLN A 873 39.96 3.67 -27.34
C GLN A 873 40.59 2.41 -26.73
N LEU A 874 39.93 1.26 -26.89
CA LEU A 874 40.44 -0.02 -26.44
C LEU A 874 41.66 -0.49 -27.22
N LYS A 875 41.57 -0.43 -28.55
CA LYS A 875 42.70 -0.70 -29.44
C LYS A 875 43.85 0.24 -29.12
N LEU A 876 43.58 1.52 -28.90
CA LEU A 876 44.59 2.48 -28.46
C LEU A 876 45.23 2.06 -27.12
N LEU A 877 44.45 1.66 -26.12
CA LEU A 877 45.00 1.17 -24.84
C LEU A 877 45.85 -0.09 -25.00
N HIS A 878 45.46 -1.01 -25.89
CA HIS A 878 46.18 -2.26 -26.17
C HIS A 878 47.47 -2.05 -26.99
N GLU A 879 47.48 -1.01 -27.81
CA GLU A 879 48.61 -0.60 -28.66
C GLU A 879 49.63 0.23 -27.89
N GLU A 880 49.17 1.14 -27.03
CA GLU A 880 50.04 2.08 -26.31
C GLU A 880 50.59 1.51 -24.99
N ILE A 881 49.84 0.62 -24.31
CA ILE A 881 50.26 0.01 -23.04
C ILE A 881 50.57 -1.47 -23.27
N PRO A 882 51.79 -1.95 -22.95
CA PRO A 882 52.21 -3.33 -23.20
C PRO A 882 51.68 -4.27 -22.10
N PHE A 883 50.36 -4.36 -21.96
CA PHE A 883 49.73 -5.32 -21.05
C PHE A 883 50.16 -6.76 -21.40
N SER A 884 50.38 -7.58 -20.37
CA SER A 884 50.61 -9.01 -20.59
C SER A 884 49.42 -9.65 -21.31
N VAL A 885 49.65 -10.75 -22.04
CA VAL A 885 48.57 -11.48 -22.76
C VAL A 885 47.42 -11.84 -21.81
N GLU A 886 47.74 -12.19 -20.57
CA GLU A 886 46.77 -12.49 -19.52
C GLU A 886 46.00 -11.23 -19.07
N SER A 887 46.70 -10.11 -18.86
CA SER A 887 46.10 -8.81 -18.54
C SER A 887 45.14 -8.33 -19.65
N LYS A 888 45.48 -8.58 -20.92
CA LYS A 888 44.62 -8.25 -22.08
C LYS A 888 43.36 -9.11 -22.09
N LYS A 889 43.48 -10.44 -21.94
CA LYS A 889 42.33 -11.35 -21.84
C LYS A 889 41.38 -10.97 -20.71
N ILE A 890 41.95 -10.62 -19.55
CA ILE A 890 41.19 -10.17 -18.38
C ILE A 890 40.44 -8.86 -18.66
N LEU A 891 41.12 -7.89 -19.28
CA LEU A 891 40.52 -6.62 -19.66
C LEU A 891 39.38 -6.84 -20.67
N ASP A 892 39.60 -7.69 -21.68
CA ASP A 892 38.60 -8.06 -22.68
C ASP A 892 37.36 -8.74 -22.08
N ALA A 893 37.52 -9.62 -21.08
CA ALA A 893 36.41 -10.26 -20.37
C ALA A 893 35.57 -9.27 -19.52
N ILE A 894 36.22 -8.33 -18.80
CA ILE A 894 35.52 -7.22 -18.12
C ILE A 894 34.72 -6.38 -19.11
N ILE A 895 35.30 -6.17 -20.28
CA ILE A 895 34.70 -5.39 -21.36
C ILE A 895 33.55 -6.14 -22.01
N GLU A 896 33.62 -7.46 -22.18
CA GLU A 896 32.50 -8.25 -22.66
C GLU A 896 31.31 -8.22 -21.69
N ILE A 897 31.57 -8.33 -20.38
CA ILE A 897 30.55 -8.21 -19.33
C ILE A 897 29.89 -6.82 -19.34
N SER A 898 30.66 -5.75 -19.63
CA SER A 898 30.14 -4.38 -19.77
C SER A 898 29.58 -4.03 -21.17
N LYS A 899 29.92 -4.82 -22.19
CA LYS A 899 29.35 -4.82 -23.55
C LYS A 899 28.06 -5.62 -23.64
N GLY A 900 27.77 -6.50 -22.67
CA GLY A 900 26.45 -7.11 -22.49
C GLY A 900 25.37 -6.04 -22.66
N PRO A 901 24.23 -6.35 -23.31
CA PRO A 901 23.23 -5.34 -23.60
C PRO A 901 22.90 -4.63 -22.29
N CYS A 902 23.26 -3.35 -22.16
CA CYS A 902 22.71 -2.53 -21.09
C CYS A 902 21.22 -2.67 -21.27
N GLY A 903 20.56 -3.34 -20.32
CA GLY A 903 19.16 -3.68 -20.39
C GLY A 903 18.41 -2.43 -20.81
N ASP A 904 17.60 -2.55 -21.85
CA ASP A 904 16.76 -1.45 -22.27
C ASP A 904 15.85 -1.13 -21.09
N ASN A 905 16.16 -0.07 -20.33
CA ASN A 905 15.44 0.28 -19.11
C ASN A 905 13.95 0.46 -19.39
N LEU A 906 13.58 0.86 -20.62
CA LEU A 906 12.18 0.89 -21.04
C LEU A 906 11.61 -0.52 -21.20
N ALA A 907 12.34 -1.46 -21.80
CA ALA A 907 11.91 -2.86 -21.90
C ALA A 907 11.81 -3.55 -20.53
N ASN A 908 12.78 -3.32 -19.64
CA ASN A 908 12.75 -3.81 -18.26
C ASN A 908 11.54 -3.25 -17.51
N LEU A 909 11.27 -1.95 -17.66
CA LEU A 909 10.12 -1.30 -17.04
C LEU A 909 8.80 -1.87 -17.60
N LEU A 910 8.70 -2.09 -18.91
CA LEU A 910 7.53 -2.69 -19.54
C LEU A 910 7.27 -4.11 -19.04
N ASN A 911 8.32 -4.93 -18.90
CA ASN A 911 8.19 -6.27 -18.32
C ASN A 911 7.61 -6.22 -16.91
N ARG A 912 8.11 -5.32 -16.04
CA ARG A 912 7.60 -5.18 -14.68
C ARG A 912 6.18 -4.63 -14.63
N ILE A 913 5.84 -3.66 -15.49
CA ILE A 913 4.47 -3.17 -15.65
C ILE A 913 3.53 -4.30 -16.07
N GLU A 914 3.96 -5.18 -16.97
CA GLU A 914 3.18 -6.35 -17.40
C GLU A 914 2.93 -7.33 -16.25
N HIS A 915 3.95 -7.65 -15.45
CA HIS A 915 3.75 -8.49 -14.26
C HIS A 915 2.85 -7.82 -13.22
N LEU A 916 3.01 -6.52 -12.96
CA LEU A 916 2.12 -5.74 -12.09
C LEU A 916 0.68 -5.82 -12.58
N TYR A 917 0.47 -5.64 -13.88
CA TYR A 917 -0.83 -5.73 -14.50
C TYR A 917 -1.44 -7.11 -14.31
N ARG A 918 -0.67 -8.17 -14.58
CA ARG A 918 -1.14 -9.54 -14.43
C ARG A 918 -1.58 -9.85 -13.00
N ILE A 919 -0.74 -9.54 -12.01
CA ILE A 919 -1.06 -9.86 -10.62
C ILE A 919 -2.16 -8.98 -10.05
N SER A 920 -2.30 -7.74 -10.51
CA SER A 920 -3.24 -6.78 -9.92
C SER A 920 -4.58 -6.76 -10.61
N VAL A 921 -4.59 -7.00 -11.93
CA VAL A 921 -5.75 -6.86 -12.79
C VAL A 921 -6.21 -8.24 -13.28
N ASP A 922 -5.34 -9.03 -13.93
CA ASP A 922 -5.77 -10.27 -14.60
C ASP A 922 -6.18 -11.40 -13.66
N GLU A 923 -5.55 -11.51 -12.48
CA GLU A 923 -5.88 -12.55 -11.48
C GLU A 923 -7.29 -12.42 -10.90
N GLN A 924 -7.93 -11.25 -11.02
CA GLN A 924 -9.26 -10.99 -10.46
C GLN A 924 -10.19 -10.48 -11.56
N PHE A 925 -11.15 -11.32 -11.96
CA PHE A 925 -12.07 -11.02 -13.06
C PHE A 925 -12.80 -9.69 -12.88
N ASP A 926 -13.22 -9.35 -11.66
CA ASP A 926 -13.92 -8.11 -11.37
C ASP A 926 -13.00 -6.88 -11.53
N ILE A 927 -11.75 -6.95 -11.08
CA ILE A 927 -10.75 -5.89 -11.26
C ILE A 927 -10.41 -5.71 -12.75
N ARG A 928 -10.16 -6.81 -13.47
CA ARG A 928 -9.92 -6.79 -14.92
C ARG A 928 -11.04 -6.12 -15.69
N PHE A 929 -12.25 -6.58 -15.44
CA PHE A 929 -13.43 -6.07 -16.07
C PHE A 929 -13.66 -4.58 -15.79
N LEU A 930 -13.36 -4.13 -14.56
CA LEU A 930 -13.38 -2.71 -14.22
C LEU A 930 -12.30 -1.96 -15.00
N TRP A 931 -11.05 -2.40 -14.99
CA TRP A 931 -9.96 -1.70 -15.70
C TRP A 931 -10.26 -1.51 -17.20
N GLU A 932 -10.67 -2.58 -17.90
CA GLU A 932 -10.88 -2.56 -19.34
C GLU A 932 -12.04 -1.62 -19.78
N ARG A 933 -13.04 -1.41 -18.91
CA ARG A 933 -14.29 -0.71 -19.27
C ARG A 933 -14.47 0.65 -18.60
N VAL A 934 -13.64 0.99 -17.63
CA VAL A 934 -13.82 2.20 -16.80
C VAL A 934 -13.10 3.41 -17.38
N LYS A 935 -13.89 4.35 -17.92
CA LYS A 935 -13.39 5.67 -18.39
C LYS A 935 -13.72 6.82 -17.45
N SER A 936 -14.58 6.62 -16.45
CA SER A 936 -15.05 7.70 -15.58
C SER A 936 -14.26 7.81 -14.27
N PRO A 937 -14.05 9.02 -13.71
CA PRO A 937 -13.33 9.21 -12.45
C PRO A 937 -13.87 8.39 -11.26
N LYS A 938 -15.19 8.32 -11.07
CA LYS A 938 -15.81 7.57 -9.97
C LYS A 938 -15.52 6.06 -10.05
N ALA A 939 -15.56 5.49 -11.24
CA ALA A 939 -15.25 4.08 -11.38
C ALA A 939 -13.72 3.80 -11.31
N LYS A 940 -12.85 4.77 -11.64
CA LYS A 940 -11.41 4.67 -11.35
C LYS A 940 -11.15 4.64 -9.85
N GLN A 941 -11.87 5.46 -9.07
CA GLN A 941 -11.84 5.39 -7.61
C GLN A 941 -12.31 4.02 -7.11
N TYR A 942 -13.39 3.46 -7.69
CA TYR A 942 -13.85 2.12 -7.35
C TYR A 942 -12.84 1.01 -7.70
N LEU A 943 -12.07 1.18 -8.78
CA LEU A 943 -10.98 0.28 -9.13
C LEU A 943 -9.83 0.36 -8.12
N VAL A 944 -9.36 1.57 -7.79
CA VAL A 944 -8.33 1.78 -6.75
C VAL A 944 -8.75 1.06 -5.48
N TYR A 945 -9.99 1.30 -5.06
CA TYR A 945 -10.60 0.69 -3.89
C TYR A 945 -10.60 -0.84 -3.91
N LYS A 946 -10.94 -1.49 -5.03
CA LYS A 946 -10.92 -2.95 -5.16
C LYS A 946 -9.50 -3.53 -5.00
N ILE A 947 -8.51 -2.84 -5.53
CA ILE A 947 -7.11 -3.27 -5.45
C ILE A 947 -6.56 -3.05 -4.03
N VAL A 948 -6.92 -1.95 -3.36
CA VAL A 948 -6.53 -1.68 -1.96
C VAL A 948 -7.10 -2.73 -1.00
N GLN A 949 -8.34 -3.19 -1.21
CA GLN A 949 -8.87 -4.29 -0.38
C GLN A 949 -8.08 -5.57 -0.53
N ARG A 950 -7.72 -5.86 -1.78
CA ARG A 950 -6.90 -7.02 -2.07
C ARG A 950 -5.54 -6.91 -1.40
N TYR A 951 -4.96 -5.70 -1.40
CA TYR A 951 -3.72 -5.40 -0.69
C TYR A 951 -3.79 -5.77 0.80
N PHE A 952 -4.82 -5.34 1.52
CA PHE A 952 -4.95 -5.66 2.95
C PHE A 952 -5.34 -7.12 3.23
N ARG A 953 -6.12 -7.76 2.35
CA ARG A 953 -6.67 -9.11 2.57
C ARG A 953 -5.71 -10.23 2.15
N GLU A 954 -4.89 -9.99 1.15
CA GLU A 954 -3.98 -10.98 0.58
C GLU A 954 -2.52 -10.55 0.83
N PRO A 955 -1.89 -10.99 1.94
CA PRO A 955 -0.48 -10.70 2.22
C PRO A 955 0.46 -11.05 1.05
N SER A 956 0.15 -12.13 0.32
CA SER A 956 0.90 -12.54 -0.86
C SER A 956 0.77 -11.57 -2.04
N PHE A 957 -0.40 -10.95 -2.23
CA PHE A 957 -0.60 -9.91 -3.24
C PHE A 957 0.14 -8.63 -2.86
N GLN A 958 0.06 -8.24 -1.59
CA GLN A 958 0.81 -7.12 -1.05
C GLN A 958 2.31 -7.26 -1.27
N ALA A 959 2.91 -8.36 -0.81
CA ALA A 959 4.36 -8.57 -0.95
C ALA A 959 4.80 -8.59 -2.42
N ALA A 960 4.01 -9.21 -3.32
CA ALA A 960 4.30 -9.22 -4.74
C ALA A 960 4.16 -7.83 -5.40
N LEU A 961 3.12 -7.07 -5.04
CA LEU A 961 2.89 -5.71 -5.52
C LEU A 961 4.06 -4.80 -5.11
N GLU A 962 4.49 -4.89 -3.86
CA GLU A 962 5.64 -4.15 -3.34
C GLU A 962 6.92 -4.46 -4.12
N THR A 963 7.29 -5.75 -4.23
CA THR A 963 8.50 -6.17 -4.96
C THR A 963 8.53 -5.59 -6.37
N LEU A 964 7.42 -5.68 -7.10
CA LEU A 964 7.34 -5.21 -8.47
C LEU A 964 7.35 -3.68 -8.58
N LEU A 965 6.67 -2.97 -7.67
CA LEU A 965 6.74 -1.51 -7.63
C LEU A 965 8.15 -1.03 -7.26
N PHE A 966 8.84 -1.71 -6.35
CA PHE A 966 10.23 -1.43 -6.01
C PHE A 966 11.16 -1.66 -7.21
N ASP A 967 10.95 -2.72 -7.99
CA ASP A 967 11.69 -2.94 -9.24
C ASP A 967 11.43 -1.81 -10.24
N CYS A 968 10.18 -1.40 -10.46
CA CYS A 968 9.84 -0.26 -11.33
C CYS A 968 10.52 1.03 -10.87
N VAL A 969 10.50 1.31 -9.57
CA VAL A 969 11.16 2.48 -8.99
C VAL A 969 12.68 2.39 -9.09
N GLY A 970 13.25 1.20 -8.94
CA GLY A 970 14.66 0.91 -9.15
C GLY A 970 15.12 1.24 -10.58
N ILE A 971 14.24 1.11 -11.57
CA ILE A 971 14.47 1.54 -12.94
C ILE A 971 14.27 3.06 -13.10
N LEU A 972 13.30 3.65 -12.39
CA LEU A 972 12.89 5.06 -12.47
C LEU A 972 13.68 6.04 -11.56
N LYS A 973 14.85 5.65 -11.02
CA LYS A 973 15.62 6.37 -9.98
C LYS A 973 15.81 7.90 -10.15
N ASN A 974 15.66 8.45 -11.36
CA ASN A 974 15.78 9.88 -11.67
C ASN A 974 14.45 10.64 -11.74
N ASN A 975 13.32 10.04 -11.37
CA ASN A 975 12.00 10.67 -11.40
C ASN A 975 11.66 11.30 -10.03
N GLU A 976 11.54 12.64 -9.99
CA GLU A 976 11.26 13.40 -8.76
C GLU A 976 9.89 13.04 -8.15
N ASP A 977 8.89 12.69 -8.96
CA ASP A 977 7.57 12.27 -8.49
C ASP A 977 7.63 10.96 -7.67
N PHE A 978 8.58 10.09 -8.01
CA PHE A 978 8.85 8.85 -7.28
C PHE A 978 9.91 9.05 -6.18
N ARG A 979 10.73 10.09 -6.28
CA ARG A 979 11.66 10.50 -5.21
C ARG A 979 10.93 11.03 -3.99
N TYR A 980 9.85 11.80 -4.16
CA TYR A 980 8.98 12.24 -3.05
C TYR A 980 8.30 11.06 -2.34
N PHE A 981 7.88 10.06 -3.12
CA PHE A 981 7.36 8.79 -2.61
C PHE A 981 8.42 8.01 -1.81
N TRP A 982 9.70 8.07 -2.22
CA TRP A 982 10.87 7.55 -1.51
C TRP A 982 11.25 8.34 -0.26
N LEU A 983 11.06 9.67 -0.27
CA LEU A 983 11.30 10.50 0.91
C LEU A 983 10.26 10.15 2.00
N LYS A 984 8.98 10.01 1.65
CA LYS A 984 7.98 9.53 2.62
C LYS A 984 8.25 8.12 3.16
N ASP A 985 8.86 7.24 2.34
CA ASP A 985 9.31 5.88 2.67
C ASP A 985 10.38 5.83 3.77
N SER A 986 11.28 6.84 3.77
CA SER A 986 12.55 6.77 4.51
C SER A 986 12.64 7.70 5.72
N TYR A 987 11.72 8.67 5.89
CA TYR A 987 11.96 9.84 6.76
C TYR A 987 10.97 10.06 7.92
N LEU A 988 10.08 9.11 8.23
CA LEU A 988 9.29 9.20 9.48
C LEU A 988 9.96 8.50 10.67
N PHE A 989 10.89 7.57 10.42
CA PHE A 989 11.88 7.20 11.42
C PHE A 989 13.20 6.90 10.73
N ASN A 990 14.28 7.53 11.18
CA ASN A 990 15.59 7.09 10.74
C ASN A 990 15.89 5.68 11.30
N GLY A 991 15.58 4.68 10.48
CA GLY A 991 15.77 3.25 10.71
C GLY A 991 14.49 2.42 10.93
N ILE A 992 13.29 2.99 10.77
CA ILE A 992 12.05 2.21 10.54
C ILE A 992 11.28 2.90 9.43
N ASP A 993 11.16 2.20 8.33
CA ASP A 993 10.40 2.63 7.18
C ASP A 993 8.90 2.53 7.52
N VAL A 994 8.17 3.65 7.44
CA VAL A 994 6.73 3.73 7.78
C VAL A 994 5.86 3.01 6.75
N ARG A 995 6.33 2.83 5.50
CA ARG A 995 5.72 1.88 4.56
C ARG A 995 5.81 0.47 5.11
N ASN A 996 6.90 0.12 5.77
CA ASN A 996 7.06 -1.17 6.45
C ASN A 996 6.46 -1.24 7.86
N VAL A 997 5.81 -0.19 8.35
CA VAL A 997 4.87 -0.33 9.46
C VAL A 997 3.53 -0.62 8.78
N LEU A 998 2.97 0.34 8.06
CA LEU A 998 1.66 0.23 7.40
C LEU A 998 1.40 -0.98 6.48
N ALA A 999 2.45 -1.61 5.93
CA ALA A 999 2.36 -2.77 5.07
C ALA A 999 2.41 -4.13 5.78
N HIS A 1000 2.34 -4.22 7.10
CA HIS A 1000 2.35 -5.52 7.78
C HIS A 1000 1.08 -5.66 8.60
N GLY A 1001 0.27 -6.67 8.27
CA GLY A 1001 -0.93 -7.07 9.02
C GLY A 1001 -0.60 -7.65 10.39
N ASP A 1002 0.16 -6.90 11.20
CA ASP A 1002 0.40 -7.15 12.61
C ASP A 1002 -0.42 -6.16 13.43
N PRO A 1003 -1.14 -6.59 14.47
CA PRO A 1003 -1.98 -5.70 15.29
C PRO A 1003 -1.24 -4.50 15.91
N LEU A 1004 0.08 -4.57 16.17
CA LEU A 1004 0.87 -3.44 16.72
C LEU A 1004 0.96 -2.33 15.70
N VAL A 1005 1.10 -2.77 14.47
CA VAL A 1005 1.48 -2.00 13.32
C VAL A 1005 0.24 -1.52 12.56
N GLU A 1006 -0.86 -2.27 12.59
CA GLU A 1006 -2.20 -1.81 12.19
C GLU A 1006 -2.70 -0.72 13.13
N SER A 1007 -2.51 -0.89 14.45
CA SER A 1007 -2.86 0.14 15.45
C SER A 1007 -2.06 1.43 15.23
N ILE A 1008 -0.74 1.33 15.04
CA ILE A 1008 0.15 2.49 14.89
C ILE A 1008 0.16 3.01 13.45
N GLY A 1009 -0.25 2.20 12.48
CA GLY A 1009 -0.33 2.56 11.08
C GLY A 1009 -1.31 3.71 10.85
N ASP A 1010 -2.51 3.60 11.43
CA ASP A 1010 -3.48 4.69 11.38
C ASP A 1010 -2.89 6.01 11.93
N ILE A 1011 -2.00 5.94 12.93
CA ILE A 1011 -1.30 7.10 13.50
C ILE A 1011 -0.30 7.70 12.50
N LEU A 1012 0.42 6.89 11.73
CA LEU A 1012 1.61 7.34 11.01
C LEU A 1012 1.42 7.75 9.54
N ASP A 1013 0.28 7.43 8.91
CA ASP A 1013 -0.01 7.92 7.55
C ASP A 1013 -1.39 8.56 7.36
N PRO A 1014 -1.45 9.90 7.22
CA PRO A 1014 -2.69 10.63 6.95
C PRO A 1014 -3.35 10.32 5.60
N LYS A 1015 -2.65 9.71 4.63
CA LYS A 1015 -3.12 9.63 3.22
C LYS A 1015 -3.40 8.23 2.68
N ASP A 1016 -3.40 7.20 3.52
CA ASP A 1016 -3.63 5.81 3.10
C ASP A 1016 -2.62 5.36 2.02
N LEU A 1017 -1.42 4.98 2.46
CA LEU A 1017 -0.28 4.58 1.64
C LEU A 1017 -0.62 3.45 0.67
N PRO A 1018 -1.39 2.41 1.05
CA PRO A 1018 -1.93 1.44 0.11
C PRO A 1018 -2.69 2.08 -1.06
N SER A 1019 -3.54 3.09 -0.81
CA SER A 1019 -4.19 3.85 -1.89
C SER A 1019 -3.18 4.59 -2.77
N GLU A 1020 -2.13 5.18 -2.21
CA GLU A 1020 -1.10 5.87 -3.01
C GLU A 1020 -0.25 4.89 -3.84
N LEU A 1021 0.14 3.74 -3.28
CA LEU A 1021 0.81 2.64 -4.00
C LEU A 1021 -0.03 2.19 -5.20
N VAL A 1022 -1.31 1.93 -4.97
CA VAL A 1022 -2.25 1.52 -6.02
C VAL A 1022 -2.44 2.62 -7.06
N LYS A 1023 -2.56 3.90 -6.66
CA LYS A 1023 -2.64 5.01 -7.62
C LYS A 1023 -1.39 5.10 -8.49
N LYS A 1024 -0.20 4.89 -7.92
CA LYS A 1024 1.07 4.89 -8.68
C LYS A 1024 1.17 3.70 -9.62
N MET A 1025 0.75 2.53 -9.19
CA MET A 1025 0.63 1.36 -10.06
C MET A 1025 -0.32 1.64 -11.24
N LEU A 1026 -1.53 2.15 -10.98
CA LEU A 1026 -2.48 2.51 -12.04
C LEU A 1026 -1.92 3.59 -12.97
N GLN A 1027 -1.17 4.56 -12.43
CA GLN A 1027 -0.47 5.57 -13.22
C GLN A 1027 0.53 4.92 -14.20
N LEU A 1028 1.30 3.91 -13.76
CA LEU A 1028 2.21 3.16 -14.63
C LEU A 1028 1.46 2.37 -15.72
N PHE A 1029 0.28 1.83 -15.40
CA PHE A 1029 -0.57 1.16 -16.39
C PHE A 1029 -1.08 2.13 -17.46
N GLU A 1030 -1.53 3.32 -17.07
CA GLU A 1030 -1.95 4.38 -17.99
C GLU A 1030 -0.79 4.85 -18.89
N ASP A 1031 0.43 4.88 -18.35
CA ASP A 1031 1.62 5.33 -19.06
C ASP A 1031 2.26 4.25 -19.95
N ARG A 1032 1.79 2.99 -19.89
CA ARG A 1032 2.35 1.83 -20.63
C ARG A 1032 2.50 2.09 -22.12
N GLU A 1033 1.46 2.61 -22.79
CA GLU A 1033 1.49 2.88 -24.24
C GLU A 1033 2.56 3.90 -24.62
N CYS A 1034 2.80 4.90 -23.77
CA CYS A 1034 3.85 5.89 -23.97
C CYS A 1034 5.24 5.27 -23.82
N ILE A 1035 5.43 4.45 -22.78
CA ILE A 1035 6.70 3.75 -22.52
C ILE A 1035 7.01 2.79 -23.69
N GLU A 1036 6.01 2.05 -24.18
CA GLU A 1036 6.13 1.17 -25.34
C GLU A 1036 6.45 1.94 -26.62
N ALA A 1037 5.79 3.10 -26.85
CA ALA A 1037 6.08 3.94 -28.00
C ALA A 1037 7.51 4.52 -27.96
N LEU A 1038 8.00 4.92 -26.78
CA LEU A 1038 9.38 5.35 -26.58
C LEU A 1038 10.37 4.20 -26.86
N CYS A 1039 10.08 3.00 -26.35
CA CYS A 1039 10.90 1.81 -26.58
C CYS A 1039 10.98 1.45 -28.08
N ASN A 1040 9.84 1.48 -28.77
CA ASN A 1040 9.77 1.22 -30.22
C ASN A 1040 10.52 2.27 -31.04
N LEU A 1041 10.39 3.56 -30.69
CA LEU A 1041 11.15 4.63 -31.33
C LEU A 1041 12.66 4.39 -31.14
N TRP A 1042 13.08 4.10 -29.92
CA TRP A 1042 14.48 3.83 -29.58
C TRP A 1042 15.08 2.66 -30.37
N MET A 1043 14.38 1.53 -30.43
CA MET A 1043 14.81 0.35 -31.20
C MET A 1043 14.93 0.66 -32.69
N ARG A 1044 13.97 1.40 -33.25
CA ARG A 1044 14.03 1.80 -34.67
C ARG A 1044 15.19 2.72 -34.98
N VAL A 1045 15.54 3.66 -34.08
CA VAL A 1045 16.69 4.55 -34.28
C VAL A 1045 17.99 3.75 -34.27
N LYS A 1046 18.11 2.77 -33.36
CA LYS A 1046 19.27 1.85 -33.31
C LYS A 1046 19.43 1.05 -34.61
N GLU A 1047 18.32 0.56 -35.17
CA GLU A 1047 18.35 -0.32 -36.33
C GLU A 1047 18.58 0.41 -37.66
N THR A 1048 17.96 1.57 -37.86
CA THR A 1048 17.75 2.05 -39.23
C THR A 1048 18.62 3.23 -39.66
N LYS A 1049 19.10 4.11 -38.76
CA LYS A 1049 19.70 5.42 -39.14
C LYS A 1049 18.93 6.18 -40.24
N LYS A 1050 17.64 5.88 -40.46
CA LYS A 1050 16.80 6.41 -41.56
C LYS A 1050 15.99 7.60 -41.08
N ALA A 1051 15.57 8.44 -42.02
CA ALA A 1051 14.69 9.58 -41.78
C ALA A 1051 13.34 9.14 -41.19
N PRO A 1052 12.65 10.01 -40.41
CA PRO A 1052 11.36 9.70 -39.82
C PRO A 1052 10.32 9.29 -40.87
N ASP A 1053 9.61 8.18 -40.62
CA ASP A 1053 8.52 7.70 -41.46
C ASP A 1053 7.14 7.91 -40.81
N LYS A 1054 6.07 7.47 -41.47
CA LYS A 1054 4.68 7.59 -40.98
C LYS A 1054 4.46 6.97 -39.59
N ASP A 1055 5.19 5.91 -39.25
CA ASP A 1055 5.03 5.22 -37.98
C ASP A 1055 5.81 5.90 -36.85
N TRP A 1056 6.90 6.62 -37.15
CA TRP A 1056 7.54 7.54 -36.20
C TRP A 1056 6.56 8.61 -35.71
N TYR A 1057 5.76 9.19 -36.62
CA TYR A 1057 4.75 10.19 -36.24
C TYR A 1057 3.62 9.59 -35.39
N LYS A 1058 3.18 8.34 -35.67
CA LYS A 1058 2.19 7.64 -34.82
C LYS A 1058 2.74 7.31 -33.43
N ALA A 1059 4.00 6.91 -33.34
CA ALA A 1059 4.64 6.65 -32.05
C ALA A 1059 4.81 7.96 -31.27
N ARG A 1060 5.24 9.04 -31.94
CA ARG A 1060 5.29 10.39 -31.37
C ARG A 1060 3.94 10.84 -30.81
N GLU A 1061 2.85 10.66 -31.56
CA GLU A 1061 1.50 10.98 -31.08
C GLU A 1061 1.16 10.22 -29.79
N ARG A 1062 1.49 8.93 -29.71
CA ARG A 1062 1.28 8.11 -28.51
C ARG A 1062 2.12 8.59 -27.32
N VAL A 1063 3.36 9.02 -27.55
CA VAL A 1063 4.23 9.61 -26.52
C VAL A 1063 3.61 10.90 -25.97
N PHE A 1064 3.18 11.82 -26.84
CA PHE A 1064 2.62 13.11 -26.41
C PHE A 1064 1.25 13.03 -25.72
N ARG A 1065 0.54 11.89 -25.78
CA ARG A 1065 -0.68 11.67 -25.00
C ARG A 1065 -0.41 11.51 -23.50
N CYS A 1066 0.80 11.12 -23.11
CA CYS A 1066 1.21 11.02 -21.71
C CYS A 1066 1.84 12.35 -21.26
N CYS A 1067 1.24 13.05 -20.30
CA CYS A 1067 1.81 14.29 -19.75
C CYS A 1067 3.18 14.10 -19.06
N ARG A 1068 3.57 12.85 -18.78
CA ARG A 1068 4.81 12.49 -18.06
C ARG A 1068 5.89 11.90 -18.97
N TRP A 1069 5.70 11.92 -20.28
CA TRP A 1069 6.61 11.28 -21.24
C TRP A 1069 8.08 11.75 -21.10
N GLU A 1070 8.29 13.01 -20.73
CA GLU A 1070 9.63 13.59 -20.54
C GLU A 1070 10.39 12.86 -19.43
N ASN A 1071 9.70 12.44 -18.36
CA ASN A 1071 10.32 11.67 -17.28
C ASN A 1071 10.79 10.29 -17.75
N TYR A 1072 10.00 9.61 -18.59
CA TYR A 1072 10.38 8.32 -19.17
C TYR A 1072 11.48 8.45 -20.23
N SER A 1073 11.52 9.56 -20.97
CA SER A 1073 12.57 9.82 -21.97
C SER A 1073 13.98 9.87 -21.35
N LYS A 1074 14.09 10.21 -20.07
CA LYS A 1074 15.36 10.19 -19.32
C LYS A 1074 15.97 8.78 -19.22
N LEU A 1075 15.16 7.72 -19.37
CA LEU A 1075 15.64 6.34 -19.36
C LEU A 1075 16.39 5.95 -20.65
N LEU A 1076 16.28 6.75 -21.71
CA LEU A 1076 17.02 6.56 -22.97
C LEU A 1076 18.51 6.91 -22.83
N VAL A 1077 18.89 7.64 -21.77
CA VAL A 1077 20.14 8.43 -21.68
C VAL A 1077 21.41 7.59 -21.40
N GLU A 1078 21.31 6.28 -21.16
CA GLU A 1078 22.49 5.48 -20.78
C GLU A 1078 23.47 5.15 -21.94
N LYS A 1079 23.12 5.35 -23.23
CA LYS A 1079 24.03 5.12 -24.40
C LYS A 1079 23.81 6.13 -25.56
N PRO A 1080 24.71 6.21 -26.57
CA PRO A 1080 25.39 7.42 -27.06
C PRO A 1080 24.52 8.68 -27.28
N LYS A 1081 25.06 9.84 -26.84
CA LYS A 1081 24.42 11.17 -26.88
C LYS A 1081 23.78 11.49 -28.24
N ASP A 1082 24.48 11.20 -29.33
CA ASP A 1082 24.04 11.54 -30.70
C ASP A 1082 22.70 10.88 -31.10
N VAL A 1083 22.40 9.68 -30.59
CA VAL A 1083 21.18 8.91 -30.88
C VAL A 1083 20.02 9.36 -29.99
N THR A 1084 20.32 9.61 -28.72
CA THR A 1084 19.36 10.16 -27.74
C THR A 1084 18.93 11.56 -28.14
N ASP A 1085 19.87 12.40 -28.58
CA ASP A 1085 19.62 13.73 -29.09
C ASP A 1085 18.82 13.69 -30.41
N ALA A 1086 18.98 12.66 -31.24
CA ALA A 1086 18.14 12.46 -32.43
C ALA A 1086 16.68 12.14 -32.07
N VAL A 1087 16.42 11.29 -31.08
CA VAL A 1087 15.05 11.00 -30.60
C VAL A 1087 14.45 12.23 -29.91
N LEU A 1088 15.20 12.86 -29.00
CA LEU A 1088 14.71 14.05 -28.29
C LEU A 1088 14.52 15.24 -29.21
N SER A 1089 15.41 15.45 -30.19
CA SER A 1089 15.22 16.48 -31.22
C SER A 1089 14.07 16.16 -32.16
N PHE A 1090 13.82 14.89 -32.51
CA PHE A 1090 12.62 14.51 -33.27
C PHE A 1090 11.33 14.78 -32.49
N LEU A 1091 11.33 14.54 -31.17
CA LEU A 1091 10.20 14.87 -30.31
C LEU A 1091 10.03 16.39 -30.15
N LYS A 1092 11.13 17.15 -30.06
CA LYS A 1092 11.13 18.63 -29.86
C LYS A 1092 10.97 19.46 -31.14
N ASN A 1093 11.42 18.98 -32.30
CA ASN A 1093 11.38 19.70 -33.57
C ASN A 1093 10.11 19.32 -34.36
N VAL A 1094 9.09 20.19 -34.29
CA VAL A 1094 8.11 20.57 -35.34
C VAL A 1094 7.06 21.46 -34.65
N PRO A 1095 6.64 22.57 -35.28
CA PRO A 1095 5.78 23.60 -34.69
C PRO A 1095 4.43 23.07 -34.23
N GLU A 1096 3.86 23.79 -33.26
CA GLU A 1096 2.47 23.66 -32.81
C GLU A 1096 1.54 23.34 -33.99
N PRO A 1097 0.60 22.39 -33.83
CA PRO A 1097 -0.34 22.08 -34.88
C PRO A 1097 -1.05 23.37 -35.27
N LYS A 1098 -0.88 23.80 -36.54
CA LYS A 1098 -1.72 24.86 -37.10
C LYS A 1098 -3.16 24.42 -36.87
N ASP A 1099 -3.88 25.20 -36.06
CA ASP A 1099 -5.30 25.03 -35.83
C ASP A 1099 -5.98 24.74 -37.16
N LYS A 1100 -6.54 23.53 -37.30
CA LYS A 1100 -7.54 23.28 -38.31
C LYS A 1100 -8.74 24.13 -37.94
N LYS A 1101 -8.79 25.36 -38.47
CA LYS A 1101 -10.04 26.09 -38.66
C LYS A 1101 -11.06 25.12 -39.27
N GLY A 1102 -12.13 24.85 -38.51
CA GLY A 1102 -13.33 24.20 -39.04
C GLY A 1102 -13.61 22.78 -38.51
N ARG A 1103 -13.95 22.68 -37.22
CA ARG A 1103 -15.22 22.06 -36.78
C ARG A 1103 -15.42 22.38 -35.30
N ASN A 1104 -16.36 23.30 -35.04
CA ASN A 1104 -16.85 23.63 -33.71
C ASN A 1104 -17.14 22.36 -32.89
N CYS A 1105 -16.27 22.08 -31.92
CA CYS A 1105 -16.69 21.51 -30.65
C CYS A 1105 -16.79 22.71 -29.72
N ASN A 1106 -18.00 23.27 -29.60
CA ASN A 1106 -18.26 24.30 -28.62
C ASN A 1106 -17.92 23.77 -27.23
N SER A 1107 -17.03 24.51 -26.60
CA SER A 1107 -16.90 24.72 -25.17
C SER A 1107 -18.25 24.81 -24.47
N GLU A 1108 -18.40 24.07 -23.38
CA GLU A 1108 -19.24 24.48 -22.26
C GLU A 1108 -18.38 24.49 -20.99
N SER A 1109 -17.76 25.63 -20.76
CA SER A 1109 -17.47 26.17 -19.44
C SER A 1109 -18.09 27.57 -19.39
N SER A 1110 -18.85 27.82 -18.32
CA SER A 1110 -19.52 29.06 -17.90
C SER A 1110 -20.68 29.60 -18.76
N GLY A 1111 -21.91 29.49 -18.21
CA GLY A 1111 -23.11 30.19 -18.66
C GLY A 1111 -24.42 29.67 -18.02
N THR A 1112 -24.74 30.17 -16.81
CA THR A 1112 -26.05 30.16 -16.09
C THR A 1112 -26.79 28.87 -15.71
#